data_AF-A0AAE3EDM5-F1
#
_entry.id   AF-A0AAE3EDM5-F1
#
_cell.length_a   1.000
_cell.length_b   1.000
_cell.length_c   1.000
_cell.angle_alpha   90.00
_cell.angle_beta   90.00
_cell.angle_gamma   90.00
#
_symmetry.space_group_name_H-M   'P 1'
#
loop_
_entity.id
_entity.type
_entity.pdbx_description
1 polymer ?
#
loop_
_entity_poly.entity_id
_entity_poly.type
_entity_poly.pdbx_seq_one_letter_code
_entity_poly.pdbx_strand_id
1 'polypeptide(L)'
;MKKRILSILLLCCMMLTLLPTTAFAVGEIDEQFTLAPGGTYYFDLSAMGIPGTVNDALPDKTMRYVPFTYAGTVDSYKLTSEMATTEEYAQQSKYAHSLFIADFAVTHEVSWDNLNTADLIFGKNYTAGGVDYTMRAPSAGSDSTGSGDSEHGTPQSNEWDRILDKNDGYIKNWSRMHSWGQDTSLFAWENRVIRGSYSARYWTSSRPANSRQTLGFRPVLEILNPGTLGSDGLKAVTLDLGGGKLGNSFKDIQIIVKSGDAFTAPSGDGLTRPDGNIGSYFKWLGSDGELYAPGESVPAVVTKLSAQFSLPEQFTLTPGGTYYFDLSGVSIPGTANGSLPDASLHYVPFTYAGTVDAYKLMSEMATTEEDAEQNQYPHSLFVADFAVTHTVNWNALNDASLIFGKNYAAGGVDYMLRAPSAGSDSTGSGDSEHGTPQSNEWDRILDKNGGYIKNWVEMFSWGQDTPSEDASFRAVRGYFSARYWISYATTDSAPNLGFSPVLEVLNPGTLGSDGLKVVTLDLGGGKLGSNSDHIQIIVKKGESFTAPASNGLTRPDGNTGSYFKWLGSDGKLYVPGGSVPANVNKLTAQFDYTEQFTLDPGGTYYFDLSGVNIPGTVNDALPDKTMHYVPFTYAGTVDAYKLTSEMVTTEEYAAQNKFAHSLFMADYAVTHTVSWNDLNTADLIFGKDCAAGGVEYMLRAPSVGSGGTGWDDLERATPQSNEWDKTLDKYDGYIKNWSWMHSWGQDTESIFASGRAVRGYGSARGWYDDGATVSSPRVGFRPVLEVLNPGTLGSDGLKAVTLDLGGGKLGNSSEDIQIIVKNGKSFTAPASEGLTRPDGNTGNYFKWRGSDGELYAPDDNVPADVTKLTAQFDEQFTLAPGGTYYFDLSGESIPGTADDALPDKTMHYVPFTYAGTVDAYKLTSAMAATDEYAEKNKYAHSLFVADYTVTHTVSWDELNAGRLIFGRDYAAGLSREHKALPCHLLSG
;
A
#
# COMPACT_ATOMS: atom_id res chain seq x y z
N MET A 1 74.52 74.60 -34.56
CA MET A 1 73.16 74.44 -35.13
C MET A 1 72.53 73.07 -34.88
N LYS A 2 73.24 71.93 -34.96
CA LYS A 2 72.67 70.59 -34.72
C LYS A 2 72.06 70.37 -33.31
N LYS A 3 72.60 70.97 -32.24
CA LYS A 3 72.04 70.83 -30.87
C LYS A 3 70.73 71.62 -30.63
N ARG A 4 70.47 72.70 -31.38
CA ARG A 4 69.22 73.48 -31.24
C ARG A 4 68.04 72.85 -31.99
N ILE A 5 68.30 72.17 -33.10
CA ILE A 5 67.26 71.44 -33.87
C ILE A 5 66.83 70.18 -33.11
N LEU A 6 67.75 69.48 -32.45
CA LEU A 6 67.40 68.29 -31.66
C LEU A 6 66.54 68.64 -30.43
N SER A 7 66.81 69.77 -29.75
CA SER A 7 65.98 70.23 -28.63
C SER A 7 64.59 70.70 -29.06
N ILE A 8 64.44 71.28 -30.25
CA ILE A 8 63.12 71.67 -30.78
C ILE A 8 62.32 70.43 -31.23
N LEU A 9 62.97 69.44 -31.86
CA LEU A 9 62.31 68.16 -32.19
C LEU A 9 61.91 67.36 -30.95
N LEU A 10 62.74 67.34 -29.89
CA LEU A 10 62.36 66.70 -28.62
C LEU A 10 61.20 67.42 -27.94
N LEU A 11 61.16 68.76 -27.99
CA LEU A 11 60.04 69.54 -27.45
C LEU A 11 58.75 69.31 -28.26
N CYS A 12 58.83 69.19 -29.59
CA CYS A 12 57.67 68.87 -30.44
C CYS A 12 57.19 67.42 -30.25
N CYS A 13 58.08 66.44 -30.07
CA CYS A 13 57.68 65.06 -29.77
C CYS A 13 57.08 64.91 -28.35
N MET A 14 57.55 65.70 -27.38
CA MET A 14 56.93 65.75 -26.04
C MET A 14 55.59 66.52 -26.04
N MET A 15 55.42 67.57 -26.86
CA MET A 15 54.14 68.28 -27.01
C MET A 15 53.08 67.50 -27.81
N LEU A 16 53.48 66.65 -28.78
CA LEU A 16 52.55 65.79 -29.52
C LEU A 16 52.07 64.57 -28.70
N THR A 17 52.78 64.18 -27.65
CA THR A 17 52.35 63.14 -26.69
C THR A 17 51.59 63.70 -25.49
N LEU A 18 51.46 65.03 -25.39
CA LEU A 18 50.70 65.76 -24.38
C LEU A 18 49.40 66.37 -24.91
N LEU A 19 49.03 66.11 -26.17
CA LEU A 19 47.63 66.25 -26.57
C LEU A 19 46.85 65.17 -25.80
N PRO A 20 45.88 65.54 -24.95
CA PRO A 20 44.95 64.55 -24.47
C PRO A 20 44.26 64.00 -25.71
N THR A 21 44.57 62.75 -26.06
CA THR A 21 43.50 61.88 -26.51
C THR A 21 42.50 61.95 -25.38
N THR A 22 41.42 62.68 -25.56
CA THR A 22 40.22 62.48 -24.78
C THR A 22 39.78 61.05 -25.11
N ALA A 23 40.43 60.08 -24.48
CA ALA A 23 39.72 58.91 -24.02
C ALA A 23 38.56 59.52 -23.23
N PHE A 24 37.37 59.52 -23.83
CA PHE A 24 36.16 59.71 -23.08
C PHE A 24 36.25 58.65 -21.98
N ALA A 25 36.58 59.08 -20.76
CA ALA A 25 36.13 58.35 -19.61
C ALA A 25 34.63 58.20 -19.84
N VAL A 26 34.19 56.99 -20.16
CA VAL A 26 32.79 56.61 -20.12
C VAL A 26 32.39 56.97 -18.69
N GLY A 27 31.76 58.13 -18.52
CA GLY A 27 31.08 58.44 -17.28
C GLY A 27 30.14 57.27 -17.05
N GLU A 28 30.29 56.58 -15.93
CA GLU A 28 29.41 55.49 -15.55
C GLU A 28 27.99 56.08 -15.56
N ILE A 29 27.20 55.72 -16.58
CA ILE A 29 25.80 56.13 -16.64
C ILE A 29 25.07 55.23 -15.66
N ASP A 30 24.36 55.82 -14.71
CA ASP A 30 23.55 55.06 -13.76
C ASP A 30 22.51 54.22 -14.51
N GLU A 31 22.47 52.92 -14.20
CA GLU A 31 21.51 51.99 -14.82
C GLU A 31 20.08 52.30 -14.35
N GLN A 32 19.14 52.39 -15.30
CA GLN A 32 17.72 52.66 -15.00
C GLN A 32 17.03 51.54 -14.23
N PHE A 33 17.53 50.30 -14.32
CA PHE A 33 16.92 49.13 -13.71
C PHE A 33 17.97 48.21 -13.08
N THR A 34 17.59 47.55 -11.98
CA THR A 34 18.39 46.54 -11.27
C THR A 34 18.39 45.20 -12.03
N LEU A 35 18.75 45.22 -13.32
CA LEU A 35 18.96 44.05 -14.16
C LEU A 35 20.43 43.99 -14.57
N ALA A 36 21.02 42.79 -14.61
CA ALA A 36 22.41 42.63 -15.00
C ALA A 36 22.61 42.92 -16.51
N PRO A 37 23.43 43.92 -16.89
CA PRO A 37 23.81 44.14 -18.28
C PRO A 37 24.51 42.90 -18.87
N GLY A 38 24.13 42.52 -20.09
CA GLY A 38 24.58 41.29 -20.76
C GLY A 38 23.71 40.07 -20.50
N GLY A 39 22.74 40.14 -19.58
CA GLY A 39 21.74 39.07 -19.38
C GLY A 39 20.88 38.86 -20.61
N THR A 40 20.55 37.59 -20.91
CA THR A 40 19.64 37.22 -22.01
C THR A 40 18.25 36.92 -21.48
N TYR A 41 17.26 37.60 -22.04
CA TYR A 41 15.85 37.49 -21.68
C TYR A 41 15.02 37.24 -22.94
N TYR A 42 13.92 36.52 -22.79
CA TYR A 42 13.11 36.03 -23.91
C TYR A 42 11.78 36.77 -23.96
N PHE A 43 11.36 37.11 -25.18
CA PHE A 43 10.15 37.87 -25.48
C PHE A 43 9.31 37.15 -26.54
N ASP A 44 7.98 37.18 -26.38
CA ASP A 44 7.03 36.67 -27.37
C ASP A 44 6.73 37.75 -28.41
N LEU A 45 7.20 37.54 -29.63
CA LEU A 45 6.96 38.43 -30.78
C LEU A 45 5.99 37.81 -31.79
N SER A 46 5.42 36.63 -31.52
CA SER A 46 4.60 35.88 -32.48
C SER A 46 3.34 36.65 -32.94
N ALA A 47 2.77 37.48 -32.06
CA ALA A 47 1.60 38.31 -32.35
C ALA A 47 1.94 39.65 -33.05
N MET A 48 3.23 39.97 -33.25
CA MET A 48 3.63 41.29 -33.75
C MET A 48 3.46 41.48 -35.26
N GLY A 49 3.20 40.40 -36.01
CA GLY A 49 3.01 40.44 -37.46
C GLY A 49 4.24 40.99 -38.20
N ILE A 50 5.45 40.61 -37.76
CA ILE A 50 6.70 41.11 -38.35
C ILE A 50 6.83 40.58 -39.79
N PRO A 51 6.96 41.44 -40.81
CA PRO A 51 7.07 41.02 -42.20
C PRO A 51 8.43 40.39 -42.52
N GLY A 52 8.46 39.48 -43.51
CA GLY A 52 9.66 38.77 -43.97
C GLY A 52 9.59 37.26 -43.74
N THR A 53 10.72 36.57 -43.89
CA THR A 53 10.84 35.14 -43.54
C THR A 53 11.57 34.99 -42.21
N VAL A 54 11.11 34.05 -41.38
CA VAL A 54 11.70 33.79 -40.06
C VAL A 54 13.15 33.35 -40.23
N ASN A 55 14.06 33.90 -39.44
CA ASN A 55 15.45 33.52 -39.46
C ASN A 55 15.63 32.08 -38.95
N ASP A 56 16.17 31.19 -39.78
CA ASP A 56 16.43 29.78 -39.42
C ASP A 56 17.44 29.60 -38.28
N ALA A 57 18.20 30.64 -37.93
CA ALA A 57 19.11 30.64 -36.79
C ALA A 57 18.42 30.91 -35.44
N LEU A 58 17.16 31.32 -35.43
CA LEU A 58 16.40 31.47 -34.19
C LEU A 58 16.18 30.10 -33.52
N PRO A 59 16.26 30.04 -32.18
CA PRO A 59 16.04 28.78 -31.46
C PRO A 59 14.59 28.29 -31.57
N ASP A 60 13.66 29.18 -31.88
CA ASP A 60 12.24 28.90 -32.08
C ASP A 60 11.73 29.65 -33.32
N LYS A 61 11.10 28.90 -34.25
CA LYS A 61 10.55 29.46 -35.50
C LYS A 61 9.16 30.09 -35.32
N THR A 62 8.49 29.82 -34.21
CA THR A 62 7.15 30.37 -33.91
C THR A 62 7.20 31.80 -33.38
N MET A 63 8.40 32.33 -33.09
CA MET A 63 8.62 33.67 -32.55
C MET A 63 8.08 33.87 -31.12
N ARG A 64 7.78 32.78 -30.39
CA ARG A 64 7.27 32.80 -29.01
C ARG A 64 8.37 33.07 -28.00
N TYR A 65 9.59 32.63 -28.29
CA TYR A 65 10.74 32.79 -27.40
C TYR A 65 11.96 33.36 -28.14
N VAL A 66 11.93 34.67 -28.37
CA VAL A 66 13.03 35.39 -29.03
C VAL A 66 14.01 35.91 -27.98
N PRO A 67 15.31 35.55 -28.06
CA PRO A 67 16.31 36.02 -27.10
C PRO A 67 16.72 37.47 -27.36
N PHE A 68 16.79 38.27 -26.31
CA PHE A 68 17.28 39.64 -26.27
C PHE A 68 18.33 39.80 -25.18
N THR A 69 19.41 40.51 -25.46
CA THR A 69 20.38 40.93 -24.45
C THR A 69 19.99 42.28 -23.87
N TYR A 70 19.97 42.39 -22.54
CA TYR A 70 19.84 43.68 -21.87
C TYR A 70 21.17 44.45 -21.98
N ALA A 71 21.21 45.49 -22.78
CA ALA A 71 22.40 46.31 -22.99
C ALA A 71 22.62 47.35 -21.87
N GLY A 72 21.64 47.50 -20.97
CA GLY A 72 21.62 48.54 -19.95
C GLY A 72 21.32 49.92 -20.52
N THR A 73 21.52 50.94 -19.70
CA THR A 73 21.29 52.34 -20.07
C THR A 73 22.38 52.86 -20.99
N VAL A 74 21.99 53.55 -22.06
CA VAL A 74 22.85 54.24 -23.03
C VAL A 74 22.43 55.70 -23.17
N ASP A 75 23.40 56.61 -23.39
CA ASP A 75 23.16 58.01 -23.74
C ASP A 75 23.31 58.18 -25.26
N SER A 76 22.19 58.04 -25.96
CA SER A 76 22.09 58.02 -27.42
C SER A 76 20.82 58.71 -27.93
N TYR A 77 20.78 59.00 -29.22
CA TYR A 77 19.59 59.48 -29.91
C TYR A 77 18.81 58.34 -30.56
N LYS A 78 17.51 58.56 -30.74
CA LYS A 78 16.64 57.78 -31.63
C LYS A 78 15.94 58.69 -32.61
N LEU A 79 15.46 58.15 -33.71
CA LEU A 79 14.69 58.88 -34.71
C LEU A 79 13.20 58.52 -34.63
N THR A 80 12.35 59.48 -34.98
CA THR A 80 10.89 59.30 -35.14
C THR A 80 10.43 59.42 -36.59
N SER A 81 11.35 59.75 -37.49
CA SER A 81 11.10 59.93 -38.92
C SER A 81 12.40 59.77 -39.70
N GLU A 82 12.28 59.53 -41.01
CA GLU A 82 13.41 59.41 -41.91
C GLU A 82 14.22 60.70 -41.99
N MET A 83 15.51 60.62 -41.64
CA MET A 83 16.47 61.69 -41.87
C MET A 83 17.91 61.16 -41.87
N ALA A 84 18.83 61.95 -42.44
CA ALA A 84 20.26 61.74 -42.28
C ALA A 84 20.74 62.58 -41.08
N THR A 85 21.38 61.93 -40.12
CA THR A 85 21.64 62.51 -38.79
C THR A 85 22.95 63.31 -38.77
N THR A 86 22.95 64.51 -38.20
CA THR A 86 24.18 65.30 -37.99
C THR A 86 24.62 65.24 -36.53
N GLU A 87 25.91 65.51 -36.27
CA GLU A 87 26.46 65.52 -34.90
C GLU A 87 25.72 66.50 -33.99
N GLU A 88 25.32 67.65 -34.55
CA GLU A 88 24.53 68.66 -33.85
C GLU A 88 23.16 68.13 -33.40
N TYR A 89 22.42 67.49 -34.32
CA TYR A 89 21.12 66.91 -34.01
C TYR A 89 21.26 65.81 -32.94
N ALA A 90 22.23 64.91 -33.11
CA ALA A 90 22.45 63.80 -32.21
C ALA A 90 22.80 64.27 -30.79
N GLN A 91 23.60 65.32 -30.67
CA GLN A 91 23.96 65.90 -29.37
C GLN A 91 22.79 66.62 -28.67
N GLN A 92 21.87 67.21 -29.44
CA GLN A 92 20.66 67.85 -28.90
C GLN A 92 19.57 66.83 -28.53
N SER A 93 19.53 65.70 -29.24
CA SER A 93 18.43 64.73 -29.15
C SER A 93 18.77 63.48 -28.34
N LYS A 94 20.01 63.34 -27.85
CA LYS A 94 20.39 62.20 -27.01
C LYS A 94 19.78 62.30 -25.61
N TYR A 95 19.50 61.15 -25.05
CA TYR A 95 19.02 61.01 -23.68
C TYR A 95 19.34 59.60 -23.14
N ALA A 96 19.40 59.47 -21.82
CA ALA A 96 19.63 58.19 -21.17
C ALA A 96 18.40 57.27 -21.25
N HIS A 97 18.56 56.07 -21.79
CA HIS A 97 17.50 55.05 -21.83
C HIS A 97 18.07 53.63 -21.89
N SER A 98 17.36 52.69 -21.27
CA SER A 98 17.72 51.27 -21.27
C SER A 98 17.13 50.52 -22.45
N LEU A 99 17.93 49.63 -23.03
CA LEU A 99 17.58 48.86 -24.22
C LEU A 99 17.76 47.35 -24.00
N PHE A 100 16.79 46.59 -24.51
CA PHE A 100 16.97 45.18 -24.85
C PHE A 100 17.21 45.08 -26.35
N ILE A 101 18.25 44.39 -26.78
CA ILE A 101 18.57 44.19 -28.21
C ILE A 101 18.46 42.71 -28.56
N ALA A 102 17.74 42.38 -29.63
CA ALA A 102 17.58 40.99 -30.04
C ALA A 102 18.94 40.36 -30.34
N ASP A 103 19.15 39.13 -29.87
CA ASP A 103 20.41 38.40 -30.07
C ASP A 103 20.59 37.95 -31.53
N PHE A 104 19.51 37.88 -32.30
CA PHE A 104 19.51 37.57 -33.73
C PHE A 104 18.71 38.63 -34.49
N ALA A 105 19.02 38.80 -35.79
CA ALA A 105 18.05 39.42 -36.68
C ALA A 105 16.83 38.48 -36.80
N VAL A 106 15.65 39.01 -36.53
CA VAL A 106 14.40 38.26 -36.37
C VAL A 106 13.85 37.73 -37.69
N THR A 107 13.97 38.52 -38.74
CA THR A 107 13.67 38.07 -40.10
C THR A 107 14.89 38.19 -40.99
N HIS A 108 14.92 37.39 -42.04
CA HIS A 108 15.79 37.58 -43.20
C HIS A 108 14.90 37.70 -44.45
N GLU A 109 15.39 38.28 -45.55
CA GLU A 109 14.54 38.60 -46.73
C GLU A 109 13.41 39.61 -46.46
N VAL A 110 13.68 40.66 -45.69
CA VAL A 110 12.76 41.80 -45.51
C VAL A 110 13.36 43.11 -46.01
N SER A 111 12.52 43.96 -46.64
CA SER A 111 12.88 45.31 -47.05
C SER A 111 12.64 46.33 -45.93
N TRP A 112 13.39 47.43 -45.97
CA TRP A 112 13.18 48.54 -45.04
C TRP A 112 11.78 49.15 -45.20
N ASP A 113 11.30 49.28 -46.44
CA ASP A 113 9.95 49.81 -46.72
C ASP A 113 8.85 48.98 -46.05
N ASN A 114 8.98 47.64 -46.05
CA ASN A 114 8.01 46.75 -45.40
C ASN A 114 8.07 46.90 -43.87
N LEU A 115 9.27 47.00 -43.29
CA LEU A 115 9.44 47.23 -41.85
C LEU A 115 8.87 48.59 -41.44
N ASN A 116 9.11 49.63 -42.24
CA ASN A 116 8.62 50.97 -41.95
C ASN A 116 7.09 51.06 -42.06
N THR A 117 6.51 50.41 -43.07
CA THR A 117 5.05 50.29 -43.22
C THR A 117 4.40 49.56 -42.04
N ALA A 118 5.13 48.63 -41.41
CA ALA A 118 4.70 47.92 -40.21
C ALA A 118 5.04 48.65 -38.90
N ASP A 119 5.50 49.90 -38.97
CA ASP A 119 5.95 50.77 -37.86
C ASP A 119 7.17 50.24 -37.09
N LEU A 120 7.92 49.29 -37.64
CA LEU A 120 9.04 48.62 -36.96
C LEU A 120 10.37 49.36 -37.06
N ILE A 121 10.48 50.42 -37.86
CA ILE A 121 11.71 51.21 -37.95
C ILE A 121 11.77 52.26 -36.83
N PHE A 122 10.74 53.09 -36.69
CA PHE A 122 10.74 54.21 -35.76
C PHE A 122 10.04 53.90 -34.42
N GLY A 123 9.09 52.96 -34.39
CA GLY A 123 8.43 52.59 -33.15
C GLY A 123 7.06 51.96 -33.34
N LYS A 124 6.89 50.76 -32.78
CA LYS A 124 5.62 50.07 -32.61
C LYS A 124 5.42 49.75 -31.13
N ASN A 125 4.22 49.99 -30.60
CA ASN A 125 3.91 49.64 -29.22
C ASN A 125 3.94 48.11 -29.04
N TYR A 126 4.59 47.66 -27.97
CA TYR A 126 4.71 46.25 -27.61
C TYR A 126 4.56 46.11 -26.10
N THR A 127 3.67 45.22 -25.64
CA THR A 127 3.47 44.98 -24.21
C THR A 127 3.80 43.53 -23.89
N ALA A 128 4.66 43.31 -22.90
CA ALA A 128 5.02 41.97 -22.43
C ALA A 128 5.27 41.98 -20.93
N GLY A 129 4.82 40.95 -20.23
CA GLY A 129 5.04 40.81 -18.79
C GLY A 129 4.46 41.96 -17.94
N GLY A 130 3.44 42.66 -18.44
CA GLY A 130 2.88 43.85 -17.78
C GLY A 130 3.71 45.13 -17.94
N VAL A 131 4.70 45.13 -18.85
CA VAL A 131 5.55 46.28 -19.17
C VAL A 131 5.30 46.72 -20.61
N ASP A 132 5.13 48.02 -20.81
CA ASP A 132 5.00 48.62 -22.13
C ASP A 132 6.37 49.00 -22.69
N TYR A 133 6.60 48.66 -23.95
CA TYR A 133 7.82 48.91 -24.71
C TYR A 133 7.50 49.59 -26.04
N THR A 134 8.48 50.31 -26.56
CA THR A 134 8.58 50.67 -27.98
C THR A 134 9.51 49.68 -28.66
N MET A 135 8.99 48.86 -29.57
CA MET A 135 9.78 47.99 -30.43
C MET A 135 10.15 48.71 -31.72
N ARG A 136 11.45 48.75 -32.07
CA ARG A 136 11.94 49.47 -33.25
C ARG A 136 13.31 48.98 -33.73
N ALA A 137 13.81 49.54 -34.83
CA ALA A 137 15.21 49.43 -35.21
C ALA A 137 16.07 50.40 -34.37
N PRO A 138 17.33 50.07 -34.07
CA PRO A 138 18.26 51.00 -33.44
C PRO A 138 18.75 52.07 -34.43
N SER A 139 19.11 53.25 -33.91
CA SER A 139 19.89 54.23 -34.64
C SER A 139 21.30 53.69 -34.90
N ALA A 140 21.80 53.94 -36.11
CA ALA A 140 22.99 53.33 -36.68
C ALA A 140 24.02 54.35 -37.19
N GLY A 141 23.69 55.64 -37.19
CA GLY A 141 24.52 56.70 -37.77
C GLY A 141 24.40 56.75 -39.28
N SER A 142 24.40 57.95 -39.85
CA SER A 142 24.18 58.21 -41.28
C SER A 142 25.44 58.18 -42.15
N ASP A 143 26.62 58.00 -41.56
CA ASP A 143 27.93 57.90 -42.23
C ASP A 143 28.88 57.01 -41.37
N SER A 144 30.10 56.69 -41.81
CA SER A 144 31.09 55.91 -41.09
C SER A 144 32.47 56.57 -41.03
N THR A 145 33.22 56.34 -39.94
CA THR A 145 34.53 57.00 -39.68
C THR A 145 35.76 56.15 -40.03
N GLY A 146 35.63 54.97 -40.65
CA GLY A 146 36.76 54.06 -40.87
C GLY A 146 36.42 52.75 -41.58
N SER A 147 37.23 51.71 -41.39
CA SER A 147 36.98 50.35 -41.90
C SER A 147 37.16 49.28 -40.82
N GLY A 148 36.31 48.25 -40.80
CA GLY A 148 36.41 47.10 -39.89
C GLY A 148 35.81 47.34 -38.49
N ASP A 149 36.35 46.72 -37.44
CA ASP A 149 35.86 46.84 -36.05
C ASP A 149 36.11 48.21 -35.40
N SER A 150 36.99 49.02 -35.98
CA SER A 150 37.23 50.41 -35.57
C SER A 150 36.28 51.43 -36.22
N GLU A 151 35.40 50.98 -37.11
CA GLU A 151 34.44 51.82 -37.82
C GLU A 151 33.32 52.22 -36.87
N HIS A 152 33.14 53.51 -36.62
CA HIS A 152 31.98 54.03 -35.89
C HIS A 152 31.04 54.69 -36.89
N GLY A 153 29.73 54.57 -36.65
CA GLY A 153 28.74 55.40 -37.30
C GLY A 153 28.93 56.86 -36.88
N THR A 154 28.71 57.78 -37.81
CA THR A 154 28.63 59.22 -37.56
C THR A 154 27.16 59.64 -37.64
N PRO A 155 26.57 60.25 -36.61
CA PRO A 155 27.17 60.61 -35.30
C PRO A 155 27.48 59.40 -34.41
N GLN A 156 28.54 59.50 -33.58
CA GLN A 156 28.99 58.42 -32.69
C GLN A 156 28.06 58.15 -31.50
N SER A 157 27.13 59.07 -31.22
CA SER A 157 26.11 58.93 -30.18
C SER A 157 24.89 58.11 -30.63
N ASN A 158 25.02 57.29 -31.69
CA ASN A 158 23.97 56.36 -32.12
C ASN A 158 23.90 55.13 -31.20
N GLU A 159 22.72 54.50 -31.13
CA GLU A 159 22.46 53.37 -30.23
C GLU A 159 23.33 52.17 -30.52
N TRP A 160 23.51 51.82 -31.80
CA TRP A 160 24.31 50.66 -32.20
C TRP A 160 25.74 50.75 -31.68
N ASP A 161 26.39 51.90 -31.86
CA ASP A 161 27.75 52.11 -31.39
C ASP A 161 27.82 52.26 -29.86
N ARG A 162 26.85 52.92 -29.22
CA ARG A 162 26.82 53.01 -27.74
C ARG A 162 26.67 51.67 -27.06
N ILE A 163 25.89 50.75 -27.63
CA ILE A 163 25.78 49.38 -27.11
C ILE A 163 27.13 48.65 -27.24
N LEU A 164 27.77 48.74 -28.40
CA LEU A 164 29.06 48.09 -28.66
C LEU A 164 30.22 48.72 -27.89
N ASP A 165 30.15 50.00 -27.55
CA ASP A 165 31.13 50.69 -26.71
C ASP A 165 31.11 50.16 -25.27
N LYS A 166 29.93 49.75 -24.76
CA LYS A 166 29.82 49.09 -23.44
C LYS A 166 30.44 47.70 -23.49
N ASN A 167 30.03 46.88 -24.45
CA ASN A 167 30.56 45.54 -24.66
C ASN A 167 30.20 45.03 -26.06
N ASP A 168 31.19 44.56 -26.82
CA ASP A 168 30.97 44.02 -28.16
C ASP A 168 30.11 42.74 -28.18
N GLY A 169 30.09 42.00 -27.07
CA GLY A 169 29.26 40.82 -26.85
C GLY A 169 27.77 41.09 -26.60
N TYR A 170 27.34 42.36 -26.47
CA TYR A 170 25.92 42.69 -26.29
C TYR A 170 25.12 42.61 -27.59
N ILE A 171 25.75 42.86 -28.74
CA ILE A 171 25.16 42.55 -30.04
C ILE A 171 25.67 41.17 -30.45
N LYS A 172 24.81 40.16 -30.36
CA LYS A 172 25.17 38.78 -30.72
C LYS A 172 24.75 38.44 -32.14
N ASN A 173 25.30 37.35 -32.68
CA ASN A 173 24.92 36.77 -33.98
C ASN A 173 24.77 37.81 -35.10
N TRP A 174 25.68 38.79 -35.15
CA TRP A 174 25.71 39.82 -36.19
C TRP A 174 26.34 39.32 -37.49
N SER A 175 27.07 38.21 -37.46
CA SER A 175 27.82 37.73 -38.62
C SER A 175 26.88 37.18 -39.71
N ARG A 176 27.25 37.36 -40.98
CA ARG A 176 26.53 36.91 -42.19
C ARG A 176 25.17 37.57 -42.46
N MET A 177 24.69 38.43 -41.57
CA MET A 177 23.44 39.16 -41.73
C MET A 177 23.60 40.64 -41.42
N HIS A 178 23.05 41.49 -42.29
CA HIS A 178 22.90 42.91 -42.06
C HIS A 178 21.54 43.20 -41.41
N SER A 179 21.52 44.12 -40.45
CA SER A 179 20.29 44.65 -39.85
C SER A 179 19.99 46.05 -40.37
N TRP A 180 18.75 46.29 -40.74
CA TRP A 180 18.24 47.65 -41.01
C TRP A 180 18.30 48.53 -39.75
N GLY A 181 18.71 49.78 -39.93
CA GLY A 181 18.69 50.84 -38.92
C GLY A 181 17.70 51.97 -39.26
N GLN A 182 17.62 52.97 -38.39
CA GLN A 182 16.72 54.12 -38.55
C GLN A 182 17.24 55.17 -39.55
N ASP A 183 18.56 55.30 -39.66
CA ASP A 183 19.21 56.42 -40.35
C ASP A 183 19.17 56.32 -41.88
N THR A 184 19.10 57.48 -42.52
CA THR A 184 19.36 57.66 -43.96
C THR A 184 20.82 58.00 -44.21
N SER A 185 21.41 57.45 -45.26
CA SER A 185 22.82 57.68 -45.60
C SER A 185 23.07 59.13 -46.04
N LEU A 186 24.12 59.76 -45.51
CA LEU A 186 24.56 61.11 -45.89
C LEU A 186 25.14 61.16 -47.32
N PHE A 187 25.72 60.06 -47.80
CA PHE A 187 26.29 59.99 -49.15
C PHE A 187 25.26 59.62 -50.23
N ALA A 188 24.20 58.91 -49.83
CA ALA A 188 23.15 58.45 -50.73
C ALA A 188 21.79 58.54 -50.01
N TRP A 189 21.15 59.70 -50.11
CA TRP A 189 19.89 60.01 -49.43
C TRP A 189 18.73 59.05 -49.78
N GLU A 190 18.82 58.34 -50.91
CA GLU A 190 17.86 57.29 -51.31
C GLU A 190 18.08 55.96 -50.57
N ASN A 191 19.16 55.80 -49.82
CA ASN A 191 19.52 54.57 -49.14
C ASN A 191 19.32 54.66 -47.62
N ARG A 192 19.00 53.52 -47.02
CA ARG A 192 18.91 53.33 -45.57
C ARG A 192 20.12 52.58 -45.06
N VAL A 193 20.50 52.90 -43.83
CA VAL A 193 21.69 52.33 -43.20
C VAL A 193 21.43 50.90 -42.75
N ILE A 194 22.44 50.06 -42.96
CA ILE A 194 22.47 48.69 -42.43
C ILE A 194 23.79 48.45 -41.69
N ARG A 195 23.73 47.69 -40.60
CA ARG A 195 24.89 47.33 -39.77
C ARG A 195 25.07 45.81 -39.67
N GLY A 196 26.28 45.33 -39.41
CA GLY A 196 26.59 43.91 -39.20
C GLY A 196 27.16 43.18 -40.43
N SER A 197 27.00 41.85 -40.48
CA SER A 197 27.51 40.91 -41.49
C SER A 197 29.01 40.60 -41.44
N TYR A 198 29.88 41.58 -41.72
CA TYR A 198 31.34 41.37 -41.76
C TYR A 198 32.02 41.63 -40.42
N SER A 199 31.55 42.64 -39.70
CA SER A 199 31.85 42.92 -38.30
C SER A 199 30.59 43.46 -37.62
N ALA A 200 30.56 43.46 -36.28
CA ALA A 200 29.44 44.05 -35.53
C ALA A 200 29.22 45.51 -35.91
N ARG A 201 30.30 46.26 -36.14
CA ARG A 201 30.23 47.68 -36.49
C ARG A 201 30.15 47.99 -37.97
N TYR A 202 30.38 47.01 -38.85
CA TYR A 202 30.43 47.23 -40.30
C TYR A 202 29.24 48.06 -40.76
N TRP A 203 29.53 49.19 -41.41
CA TRP A 203 28.53 50.15 -41.84
C TRP A 203 28.40 50.11 -43.36
N THR A 204 27.17 50.07 -43.85
CA THR A 204 26.89 50.27 -45.28
C THR A 204 25.45 50.75 -45.45
N SER A 205 25.00 50.93 -46.69
CA SER A 205 23.64 51.37 -46.98
C SER A 205 23.07 50.66 -48.21
N SER A 206 21.74 50.53 -48.25
CA SER A 206 21.04 49.87 -49.35
C SER A 206 19.70 50.54 -49.62
N ARG A 207 19.18 50.37 -50.84
CA ARG A 207 17.86 50.92 -51.21
C ARG A 207 16.77 50.32 -50.33
N PRO A 208 15.81 51.12 -49.84
CA PRO A 208 14.83 50.67 -48.86
C PRO A 208 13.91 49.55 -49.37
N ALA A 209 13.68 49.47 -50.69
CA ALA A 209 12.89 48.42 -51.34
C ALA A 209 13.63 47.08 -51.48
N ASN A 210 14.94 47.02 -51.23
CA ASN A 210 15.72 45.79 -51.38
C ASN A 210 15.35 44.78 -50.30
N SER A 211 15.02 43.56 -50.70
CA SER A 211 14.92 42.39 -49.82
C SER A 211 15.87 41.30 -50.32
N ARG A 212 16.70 40.75 -49.42
CA ARG A 212 17.69 39.68 -49.71
C ARG A 212 17.88 38.81 -48.46
N GLN A 213 18.38 37.59 -48.64
CA GLN A 213 18.65 36.63 -47.54
C GLN A 213 19.63 37.16 -46.49
N THR A 214 20.45 38.14 -46.84
CA THR A 214 21.43 38.76 -45.96
C THR A 214 20.92 40.03 -45.28
N LEU A 215 19.67 40.42 -45.48
CA LEU A 215 19.05 41.63 -44.90
C LEU A 215 17.93 41.23 -43.94
N GLY A 216 17.97 41.78 -42.73
CA GLY A 216 17.03 41.45 -41.67
C GLY A 216 16.68 42.62 -40.75
N PHE A 217 15.86 42.33 -39.75
CA PHE A 217 15.42 43.26 -38.72
C PHE A 217 15.92 42.81 -37.35
N ARG A 218 16.74 43.62 -36.68
CA ARG A 218 17.11 43.40 -35.28
C ARG A 218 16.32 44.37 -34.39
N PRO A 219 15.22 43.92 -33.77
CA PRO A 219 14.47 44.77 -32.87
C PRO A 219 15.29 45.15 -31.65
N VAL A 220 15.11 46.40 -31.23
CA VAL A 220 15.39 46.86 -29.88
C VAL A 220 14.07 47.14 -29.17
N LEU A 221 13.99 46.79 -27.89
CA LEU A 221 12.88 47.13 -27.00
C LEU A 221 13.36 48.19 -26.03
N GLU A 222 12.74 49.36 -26.12
CA GLU A 222 12.92 50.48 -25.19
C GLU A 222 11.70 50.56 -24.29
N ILE A 223 11.89 50.63 -22.98
CA ILE A 223 10.76 50.71 -22.03
C ILE A 223 10.04 52.05 -22.16
N LEU A 224 8.71 52.01 -22.25
CA LEU A 224 7.89 53.20 -22.29
C LEU A 224 7.70 53.75 -20.87
N ASN A 225 7.94 55.05 -20.69
CA ASN A 225 7.80 55.77 -19.41
C ASN A 225 8.56 55.12 -18.22
N PRO A 226 9.89 54.89 -18.32
CA PRO A 226 10.67 54.14 -17.33
C PRO A 226 10.63 54.77 -15.92
N GLY A 227 10.46 56.10 -15.82
CA GLY A 227 10.36 56.80 -14.55
C GLY A 227 9.16 56.41 -13.67
N THR A 228 8.14 55.75 -14.24
CA THR A 228 6.97 55.26 -13.48
C THR A 228 7.21 53.90 -12.81
N LEU A 229 8.25 53.17 -13.22
CA LEU A 229 8.58 51.83 -12.71
C LEU A 229 9.59 51.89 -11.55
N GLY A 230 10.53 52.85 -11.57
CA GLY A 230 11.66 52.88 -10.65
C GLY A 230 12.72 51.81 -10.94
N SER A 231 13.84 51.83 -10.21
CA SER A 231 14.98 50.94 -10.45
C SER A 231 14.66 49.45 -10.25
N ASP A 232 13.79 49.14 -9.28
CA ASP A 232 13.38 47.77 -8.98
C ASP A 232 12.06 47.38 -9.67
N GLY A 233 11.64 48.16 -10.67
CA GLY A 233 10.35 47.99 -11.36
C GLY A 233 10.28 46.80 -12.33
N LEU A 234 11.40 46.10 -12.57
CA LEU A 234 11.49 44.90 -13.41
C LEU A 234 11.96 43.70 -12.61
N LYS A 235 11.42 42.53 -12.93
CA LYS A 235 11.78 41.25 -12.33
C LYS A 235 12.04 40.21 -13.43
N ALA A 236 13.13 39.46 -13.32
CA ALA A 236 13.36 38.29 -14.14
C ALA A 236 12.68 37.06 -13.52
N VAL A 237 11.93 36.30 -14.33
CA VAL A 237 11.34 35.02 -13.94
C VAL A 237 12.04 33.91 -14.72
N THR A 238 12.55 32.92 -14.01
CA THR A 238 13.20 31.76 -14.62
C THR A 238 12.16 30.77 -15.12
N LEU A 239 12.25 30.38 -16.38
CA LEU A 239 11.50 29.28 -16.97
C LEU A 239 12.42 28.07 -17.08
N ASP A 240 12.22 27.10 -16.20
CA ASP A 240 12.86 25.79 -16.24
C ASP A 240 12.11 24.91 -17.23
N LEU A 241 12.83 24.38 -18.21
CA LEU A 241 12.23 23.69 -19.34
C LEU A 241 11.80 22.26 -19.03
N GLY A 242 11.96 21.75 -17.79
CA GLY A 242 11.32 20.49 -17.36
C GLY A 242 11.71 19.26 -18.20
N GLY A 243 12.94 19.23 -18.71
CA GLY A 243 13.43 18.18 -19.63
C GLY A 243 13.11 18.42 -21.11
N GLY A 244 12.29 19.42 -21.43
CA GLY A 244 12.08 19.91 -22.78
C GLY A 244 13.26 20.77 -23.28
N LYS A 245 13.21 21.19 -24.55
CA LYS A 245 14.23 22.06 -25.15
C LYS A 245 13.61 23.25 -25.87
N LEU A 246 14.31 24.38 -25.82
CA LEU A 246 14.10 25.50 -26.74
C LEU A 246 15.16 25.41 -27.83
N GLY A 247 14.75 25.12 -29.06
CA GLY A 247 15.66 24.71 -30.13
C GLY A 247 16.45 23.46 -29.73
N ASN A 248 17.78 23.55 -29.74
CA ASN A 248 18.67 22.45 -29.31
C ASN A 248 19.17 22.58 -27.85
N SER A 249 18.63 23.51 -27.07
CA SER A 249 19.11 23.83 -25.72
C SER A 249 18.15 23.36 -24.62
N PHE A 250 18.70 22.69 -23.61
CA PHE A 250 18.00 22.34 -22.36
C PHE A 250 18.13 23.40 -21.26
N LYS A 251 18.85 24.50 -21.52
CA LYS A 251 19.08 25.53 -20.51
C LYS A 251 17.78 26.27 -20.21
N ASP A 252 17.56 26.54 -18.93
CA ASP A 252 16.54 27.46 -18.45
C ASP A 252 16.66 28.81 -19.15
N ILE A 253 15.51 29.42 -19.39
CA ILE A 253 15.40 30.75 -19.99
C ILE A 253 14.83 31.73 -18.99
N GLN A 254 14.95 33.03 -19.26
CA GLN A 254 14.41 34.07 -18.39
C GLN A 254 13.47 34.98 -19.18
N ILE A 255 12.34 35.32 -18.58
CA ILE A 255 11.44 36.36 -19.10
C ILE A 255 11.47 37.57 -18.17
N ILE A 256 11.15 38.75 -18.70
CA ILE A 256 10.99 39.97 -17.91
C ILE A 256 9.52 40.22 -17.64
N VAL A 257 9.21 40.53 -16.38
CA VAL A 257 7.87 40.94 -15.94
C VAL A 257 7.98 42.20 -15.07
N LYS A 258 6.86 42.92 -14.93
CA LYS A 258 6.76 44.05 -14.02
C LYS A 258 6.86 43.58 -12.57
N SER A 259 7.71 44.23 -11.80
CA SER A 259 7.92 43.89 -10.39
C SER A 259 6.71 44.27 -9.54
N GLY A 260 6.34 43.41 -8.60
CA GLY A 260 5.21 43.64 -7.68
C GLY A 260 3.82 43.31 -8.24
N ASP A 261 3.69 43.11 -9.55
CA ASP A 261 2.42 42.79 -10.22
C ASP A 261 2.32 41.32 -10.64
N ALA A 262 1.10 40.82 -10.77
CA ALA A 262 0.84 39.51 -11.37
C ALA A 262 1.13 39.56 -12.89
N PHE A 263 1.53 38.43 -13.46
CA PHE A 263 1.87 38.30 -14.88
C PHE A 263 1.17 37.10 -15.51
N THR A 264 1.20 36.99 -16.84
CA THR A 264 0.56 35.88 -17.56
C THR A 264 1.54 34.73 -17.77
N ALA A 265 1.12 33.50 -17.44
CA ALA A 265 1.90 32.30 -17.70
C ALA A 265 2.16 32.15 -19.22
N PRO A 266 3.41 31.95 -19.66
CA PRO A 266 3.75 31.92 -21.08
C PRO A 266 3.24 30.65 -21.78
N SER A 267 3.08 30.71 -23.11
CA SER A 267 2.75 29.52 -23.92
C SER A 267 3.86 28.48 -23.91
N GLY A 268 3.53 27.19 -23.95
CA GLY A 268 4.51 26.13 -24.20
C GLY A 268 4.94 26.02 -25.66
N ASP A 269 4.30 26.75 -26.57
CA ASP A 269 4.63 26.77 -27.99
C ASP A 269 6.08 27.19 -28.22
N GLY A 270 6.75 26.55 -29.19
CA GLY A 270 8.17 26.76 -29.44
C GLY A 270 9.10 25.92 -28.55
N LEU A 271 8.57 25.30 -27.48
CA LEU A 271 9.28 24.28 -26.72
C LEU A 271 9.07 22.89 -27.34
N THR A 272 10.12 22.08 -27.34
CA THR A 272 10.05 20.66 -27.67
C THR A 272 9.93 19.85 -26.39
N ARG A 273 9.09 18.81 -26.43
CA ARG A 273 8.83 17.91 -25.29
C ARG A 273 10.03 17.00 -25.01
N PRO A 274 10.18 16.50 -23.78
CA PRO A 274 11.15 15.46 -23.45
C PRO A 274 10.95 14.20 -24.31
N ASP A 275 12.05 13.51 -24.61
CA ASP A 275 12.00 12.27 -25.41
C ASP A 275 11.09 11.22 -24.73
N GLY A 276 10.17 10.64 -25.51
CA GLY A 276 9.19 9.66 -25.02
C GLY A 276 7.88 10.26 -24.47
N ASN A 277 7.78 11.59 -24.32
CA ASN A 277 6.51 12.27 -24.02
C ASN A 277 5.81 12.64 -25.33
N ILE A 278 4.80 11.85 -25.71
CA ILE A 278 3.99 12.08 -26.93
C ILE A 278 2.63 12.72 -26.64
N GLY A 279 2.34 13.01 -25.36
CA GLY A 279 1.06 13.55 -24.92
C GLY A 279 0.92 15.05 -25.19
N SER A 280 -0.28 15.58 -24.96
CA SER A 280 -0.63 16.99 -25.20
C SER A 280 -0.63 17.86 -23.93
N TYR A 281 -0.56 17.27 -22.74
CA TYR A 281 -0.58 18.01 -21.47
C TYR A 281 0.60 19.00 -21.35
N PHE A 282 0.32 20.24 -20.92
CA PHE A 282 1.33 21.23 -20.61
C PHE A 282 0.83 22.24 -19.57
N LYS A 283 1.55 22.38 -18.45
CA LYS A 283 1.36 23.45 -17.45
C LYS A 283 2.70 23.91 -16.89
N TRP A 284 2.74 25.07 -16.26
CA TRP A 284 3.88 25.56 -15.52
C TRP A 284 3.71 25.33 -14.01
N LEU A 285 4.67 24.70 -13.36
CA LEU A 285 4.74 24.61 -11.91
C LEU A 285 5.47 25.82 -11.34
N GLY A 286 4.78 26.66 -10.57
CA GLY A 286 5.37 27.82 -9.90
C GLY A 286 6.23 27.45 -8.71
N SER A 287 7.14 28.37 -8.34
CA SER A 287 7.95 28.28 -7.12
C SER A 287 7.13 28.31 -5.83
N ASP A 288 5.85 28.65 -5.92
CA ASP A 288 4.85 28.57 -4.86
C ASP A 288 4.22 27.17 -4.72
N GLY A 289 4.50 26.25 -5.65
CA GLY A 289 3.95 24.90 -5.68
C GLY A 289 2.66 24.74 -6.49
N GLU A 290 2.15 25.81 -7.10
CA GLU A 290 0.89 25.81 -7.85
C GLU A 290 1.10 25.57 -9.35
N LEU A 291 0.11 25.00 -10.03
CA LEU A 291 0.13 24.74 -11.47
C LEU A 291 -0.64 25.81 -12.24
N TYR A 292 0.01 26.40 -13.24
CA TYR A 292 -0.54 27.45 -14.10
C TYR A 292 -0.64 26.97 -15.55
N ALA A 293 -1.84 26.98 -16.12
CA ALA A 293 -2.02 26.79 -17.55
C ALA A 293 -1.50 28.02 -18.33
N PRO A 294 -1.03 27.85 -19.58
CA PRO A 294 -0.72 28.99 -20.45
C PRO A 294 -1.88 30.01 -20.49
N GLY A 295 -1.55 31.29 -20.30
CA GLY A 295 -2.55 32.37 -20.26
C GLY A 295 -3.14 32.67 -18.87
N GLU A 296 -2.94 31.83 -17.87
CA GLU A 296 -3.41 32.10 -16.50
C GLU A 296 -2.58 33.19 -15.81
N SER A 297 -3.19 33.83 -14.80
CA SER A 297 -2.53 34.85 -13.99
C SER A 297 -1.64 34.20 -12.93
N VAL A 298 -0.36 34.53 -12.95
CA VAL A 298 0.68 34.07 -12.03
C VAL A 298 0.96 35.18 -11.01
N PRO A 299 0.91 34.90 -9.70
CA PRO A 299 1.18 35.87 -8.65
C PRO A 299 2.59 36.50 -8.71
N ALA A 300 2.69 37.74 -8.25
CA ALA A 300 3.94 38.50 -8.22
C ALA A 300 5.08 37.84 -7.42
N VAL A 301 4.75 36.94 -6.48
CA VAL A 301 5.74 36.24 -5.63
C VAL A 301 6.48 35.13 -6.37
N VAL A 302 5.95 34.65 -7.50
CA VAL A 302 6.58 33.57 -8.27
C VAL A 302 7.82 34.08 -8.98
N THR A 303 8.94 33.37 -8.81
CA THR A 303 10.25 33.70 -9.41
C THR A 303 10.74 32.62 -10.36
N LYS A 304 10.16 31.42 -10.30
CA LYS A 304 10.46 30.30 -11.19
C LYS A 304 9.17 29.61 -11.63
N LEU A 305 9.10 29.24 -12.90
CA LEU A 305 8.10 28.36 -13.49
C LEU A 305 8.82 27.16 -14.11
N SER A 306 8.44 25.94 -13.75
CA SER A 306 9.00 24.70 -14.31
C SER A 306 7.98 24.02 -15.21
N ALA A 307 8.31 23.82 -16.49
CA ALA A 307 7.42 23.18 -17.46
C ALA A 307 7.07 21.74 -17.03
N GLN A 308 5.78 21.41 -17.08
CA GLN A 308 5.25 20.08 -16.78
C GLN A 308 4.60 19.53 -18.05
N PHE A 309 5.20 18.48 -18.62
CA PHE A 309 4.70 17.80 -19.82
C PHE A 309 3.83 16.58 -19.53
N SER A 310 3.67 16.22 -18.25
CA SER A 310 2.86 15.10 -17.80
C SER A 310 1.93 15.55 -16.66
N LEU A 311 0.77 14.91 -16.58
CA LEU A 311 -0.13 15.06 -15.44
C LEU A 311 0.57 14.61 -14.15
N PRO A 312 0.39 15.32 -13.03
CA PRO A 312 0.82 14.83 -11.73
C PRO A 312 0.20 13.47 -11.43
N GLU A 313 1.03 12.51 -11.00
CA GLU A 313 0.57 11.17 -10.64
C GLU A 313 -0.17 11.20 -9.31
N GLN A 314 -1.34 10.54 -9.23
CA GLN A 314 -2.12 10.44 -8.00
C GLN A 314 -1.47 9.54 -6.95
N PHE A 315 -0.60 8.61 -7.36
CA PHE A 315 0.05 7.65 -6.48
C PHE A 315 1.55 7.56 -6.76
N THR A 316 2.33 7.31 -5.70
CA THR A 316 3.77 7.04 -5.76
C THR A 316 4.05 5.61 -6.26
N LEU A 317 3.52 5.29 -7.44
CA LEU A 317 3.77 4.05 -8.18
C LEU A 317 4.51 4.38 -9.47
N THR A 318 5.30 3.44 -9.97
CA THR A 318 6.05 3.62 -11.22
C THR A 318 5.11 3.38 -12.41
N PRO A 319 4.80 4.38 -13.26
CA PRO A 319 4.05 4.15 -14.49
C PRO A 319 4.74 3.10 -15.37
N GLY A 320 3.98 2.13 -15.88
CA GLY A 320 4.48 0.97 -16.61
C GLY A 320 4.81 -0.26 -15.77
N GLY A 321 4.74 -0.16 -14.43
CA GLY A 321 4.85 -1.32 -13.54
C GLY A 321 3.69 -2.29 -13.72
N THR A 322 3.97 -3.59 -13.72
CA THR A 322 2.94 -4.65 -13.78
C THR A 322 2.63 -5.15 -12.38
N TYR A 323 1.34 -5.15 -12.02
CA TYR A 323 0.80 -5.56 -10.73
C TYR A 323 -0.33 -6.57 -10.94
N TYR A 324 -0.43 -7.55 -10.05
CA TYR A 324 -1.35 -8.68 -10.20
C TYR A 324 -2.57 -8.52 -9.29
N PHE A 325 -3.73 -8.84 -9.82
CA PHE A 325 -5.03 -8.76 -9.14
C PHE A 325 -5.78 -10.09 -9.23
N ASP A 326 -6.51 -10.44 -8.18
CA ASP A 326 -7.35 -11.64 -8.12
C ASP A 326 -8.77 -11.33 -8.61
N LEU A 327 -9.07 -11.71 -9.85
CA LEU A 327 -10.39 -11.56 -10.46
C LEU A 327 -11.22 -12.86 -10.42
N SER A 328 -10.73 -13.92 -9.78
CA SER A 328 -11.38 -15.24 -9.77
C SER A 328 -12.80 -15.22 -9.19
N GLY A 329 -13.03 -14.37 -8.18
CA GLY A 329 -14.34 -14.18 -7.55
C GLY A 329 -15.31 -13.28 -8.31
N VAL A 330 -14.86 -12.59 -9.37
CA VAL A 330 -15.66 -11.56 -10.07
C VAL A 330 -16.74 -12.17 -10.97
N SER A 331 -16.58 -13.45 -11.36
CA SER A 331 -17.46 -14.16 -12.30
C SER A 331 -17.58 -13.46 -13.65
N ILE A 332 -16.44 -13.21 -14.30
CA ILE A 332 -16.37 -12.50 -15.60
C ILE A 332 -16.92 -13.41 -16.72
N PRO A 333 -17.93 -12.97 -17.50
CA PRO A 333 -18.48 -13.75 -18.61
C PRO A 333 -17.47 -13.97 -19.74
N GLY A 334 -17.68 -15.05 -20.50
CA GLY A 334 -16.83 -15.44 -21.63
C GLY A 334 -15.93 -16.62 -21.32
N THR A 335 -14.98 -16.88 -22.22
CA THR A 335 -13.94 -17.89 -22.02
C THR A 335 -12.65 -17.19 -21.58
N ALA A 336 -11.98 -17.71 -20.55
CA ALA A 336 -10.69 -17.18 -20.12
C ALA A 336 -9.69 -17.20 -21.29
N ASN A 337 -8.98 -16.09 -21.50
CA ASN A 337 -8.03 -15.99 -22.59
C ASN A 337 -6.83 -16.93 -22.33
N GLY A 338 -6.57 -17.83 -23.28
CA GLY A 338 -5.47 -18.81 -23.17
C GLY A 338 -4.07 -18.20 -23.14
N SER A 339 -3.92 -16.92 -23.50
CA SER A 339 -2.65 -16.18 -23.40
C SER A 339 -2.37 -15.65 -21.98
N LEU A 340 -3.34 -15.72 -21.06
CA LEU A 340 -3.10 -15.32 -19.67
C LEU A 340 -2.10 -16.27 -18.99
N PRO A 341 -1.22 -15.74 -18.12
CA PRO A 341 -0.31 -16.57 -17.35
C PRO A 341 -1.02 -17.47 -16.33
N ASP A 342 -2.24 -17.09 -15.93
CA ASP A 342 -3.13 -17.87 -15.08
C ASP A 342 -4.58 -17.76 -15.58
N ALA A 343 -5.08 -18.86 -16.16
CA ALA A 343 -6.44 -18.95 -16.67
C ALA A 343 -7.51 -19.05 -15.57
N SER A 344 -7.13 -19.29 -14.30
CA SER A 344 -8.06 -19.29 -13.16
C SER A 344 -8.36 -17.89 -12.61
N LEU A 345 -7.69 -16.86 -13.15
CA LEU A 345 -7.87 -15.45 -12.82
C LEU A 345 -7.51 -15.06 -11.38
N HIS A 346 -6.77 -15.90 -10.63
CA HIS A 346 -6.25 -15.52 -9.32
C HIS A 346 -5.09 -14.52 -9.43
N TYR A 347 -4.38 -14.54 -10.55
CA TYR A 347 -3.26 -13.63 -10.82
C TYR A 347 -3.34 -13.04 -12.24
N VAL A 348 -4.18 -12.02 -12.39
CA VAL A 348 -4.30 -11.27 -13.65
C VAL A 348 -3.33 -10.09 -13.66
N PRO A 349 -2.43 -9.98 -14.64
CA PRO A 349 -1.48 -8.87 -14.75
C PRO A 349 -2.17 -7.59 -15.26
N PHE A 350 -1.91 -6.48 -14.57
CA PHE A 350 -2.30 -5.15 -15.00
C PHE A 350 -1.11 -4.19 -14.98
N THR A 351 -0.98 -3.38 -16.00
CA THR A 351 0.00 -2.28 -16.07
C THR A 351 -0.58 -1.01 -15.46
N TYR A 352 0.14 -0.39 -14.53
CA TYR A 352 -0.21 0.94 -14.02
C TYR A 352 0.07 1.99 -15.10
N ALA A 353 -0.98 2.50 -15.75
CA ALA A 353 -0.87 3.55 -16.77
C ALA A 353 -0.66 4.95 -16.16
N GLY A 354 -0.82 5.06 -14.84
CA GLY A 354 -0.75 6.33 -14.14
C GLY A 354 -2.01 7.18 -14.32
N THR A 355 -1.91 8.44 -13.92
CA THR A 355 -3.00 9.42 -14.05
C THR A 355 -3.21 9.82 -15.50
N VAL A 356 -4.47 9.77 -15.94
CA VAL A 356 -4.97 10.26 -17.22
C VAL A 356 -6.06 11.30 -16.98
N ASP A 357 -6.17 12.28 -17.85
CA ASP A 357 -7.26 13.26 -17.84
C ASP A 357 -8.21 12.91 -18.97
N ALA A 358 -9.23 12.12 -18.64
CA ALA A 358 -10.12 11.46 -19.57
C ALA A 358 -11.55 11.42 -19.04
N TYR A 359 -12.52 11.27 -19.91
CA TYR A 359 -13.90 10.97 -19.51
C TYR A 359 -14.11 9.47 -19.37
N LYS A 360 -15.10 9.12 -18.53
CA LYS A 360 -15.69 7.79 -18.48
C LYS A 360 -17.20 7.89 -18.57
N LEU A 361 -17.85 6.82 -18.99
CA LEU A 361 -19.30 6.75 -19.07
C LEU A 361 -19.88 5.95 -17.89
N MET A 362 -21.08 6.35 -17.47
CA MET A 362 -21.88 5.65 -16.46
C MET A 362 -23.10 4.93 -17.07
N SER A 363 -23.36 5.17 -18.35
CA SER A 363 -24.47 4.59 -19.11
C SER A 363 -24.18 4.66 -20.61
N GLU A 364 -24.96 3.94 -21.41
CA GLU A 364 -24.85 3.94 -22.86
C GLU A 364 -25.15 5.33 -23.44
N MET A 365 -24.20 5.88 -24.16
CA MET A 365 -24.38 7.09 -24.96
C MET A 365 -23.33 7.18 -26.06
N ALA A 366 -23.66 7.92 -27.12
CA ALA A 366 -22.68 8.40 -28.08
C ALA A 366 -22.08 9.70 -27.52
N THR A 367 -20.77 9.76 -27.42
CA THR A 367 -20.06 10.85 -26.75
C THR A 367 -19.62 11.90 -27.78
N THR A 368 -19.95 13.18 -27.54
CA THR A 368 -19.44 14.31 -28.34
C THR A 368 -18.23 14.97 -27.67
N GLU A 369 -17.45 15.78 -28.41
CA GLU A 369 -16.31 16.52 -27.80
C GLU A 369 -16.78 17.44 -26.67
N GLU A 370 -17.94 18.09 -26.81
CA GLU A 370 -18.51 18.94 -25.75
C GLU A 370 -18.85 18.14 -24.50
N ASP A 371 -19.49 16.96 -24.65
CA ASP A 371 -19.81 16.09 -23.51
C ASP A 371 -18.53 15.59 -22.83
N ALA A 372 -17.53 15.22 -23.61
CA ALA A 372 -16.28 14.69 -23.10
C ALA A 372 -15.45 15.76 -22.37
N GLU A 373 -15.41 17.00 -22.88
CA GLU A 373 -14.76 18.12 -22.21
C GLU A 373 -15.39 18.44 -20.85
N GLN A 374 -16.72 18.31 -20.73
CA GLN A 374 -17.43 18.55 -19.47
C GLN A 374 -17.23 17.43 -18.43
N ASN A 375 -17.01 16.20 -18.89
CA ASN A 375 -16.96 15.01 -18.03
C ASN A 375 -15.55 14.43 -17.83
N GLN A 376 -14.52 14.99 -18.46
CA GLN A 376 -13.14 14.57 -18.21
C GLN A 376 -12.66 14.99 -16.82
N TYR A 377 -11.89 14.13 -16.18
CA TYR A 377 -11.22 14.45 -14.93
C TYR A 377 -9.96 13.59 -14.73
N PRO A 378 -8.99 14.05 -13.92
CA PRO A 378 -7.79 13.27 -13.62
C PRO A 378 -8.08 12.03 -12.77
N HIS A 379 -7.72 10.85 -13.26
CA HIS A 379 -7.82 9.60 -12.51
C HIS A 379 -6.76 8.59 -12.96
N SER A 380 -6.35 7.69 -12.06
CA SER A 380 -5.31 6.70 -12.32
C SER A 380 -5.89 5.34 -12.64
N LEU A 381 -5.31 4.71 -13.67
CA LEU A 381 -5.79 3.44 -14.19
C LEU A 381 -4.71 2.37 -14.11
N PHE A 382 -5.15 1.17 -13.76
CA PHE A 382 -4.44 -0.07 -14.09
C PHE A 382 -5.13 -0.69 -15.29
N VAL A 383 -4.39 -1.04 -16.34
CA VAL A 383 -4.91 -1.61 -17.58
C VAL A 383 -4.52 -3.07 -17.64
N ALA A 384 -5.47 -3.98 -17.88
CA ALA A 384 -5.15 -5.39 -17.99
C ALA A 384 -4.16 -5.62 -19.15
N ASP A 385 -3.11 -6.40 -18.91
CA ASP A 385 -2.08 -6.65 -19.92
C ASP A 385 -2.60 -7.53 -21.06
N PHE A 386 -3.72 -8.23 -20.87
CA PHE A 386 -4.37 -9.08 -21.85
C PHE A 386 -5.89 -8.89 -21.76
N ALA A 387 -6.61 -9.21 -22.84
CA ALA A 387 -8.05 -9.46 -22.71
C ALA A 387 -8.27 -10.61 -21.73
N VAL A 388 -9.00 -10.36 -20.64
CA VAL A 388 -9.22 -11.31 -19.56
C VAL A 388 -10.12 -12.46 -20.02
N THR A 389 -11.15 -12.15 -20.81
CA THR A 389 -11.97 -13.13 -21.50
C THR A 389 -12.15 -12.78 -22.97
N HIS A 390 -12.49 -13.79 -23.78
CA HIS A 390 -12.86 -13.65 -25.19
C HIS A 390 -14.10 -14.50 -25.51
N THR A 391 -14.63 -14.36 -26.73
CA THR A 391 -15.91 -14.98 -27.14
C THR A 391 -17.05 -14.53 -26.22
N VAL A 392 -17.05 -13.25 -25.87
CA VAL A 392 -18.07 -12.60 -25.04
C VAL A 392 -18.64 -11.40 -25.77
N ASN A 393 -19.96 -11.24 -25.72
CA ASN A 393 -20.62 -10.08 -26.30
C ASN A 393 -20.75 -8.95 -25.28
N TRP A 394 -20.95 -7.74 -25.78
CA TRP A 394 -21.02 -6.55 -24.96
C TRP A 394 -22.20 -6.60 -23.96
N ASN A 395 -23.37 -7.10 -24.38
CA ASN A 395 -24.55 -7.20 -23.50
C ASN A 395 -24.27 -8.07 -22.27
N ALA A 396 -23.60 -9.22 -22.43
CA ALA A 396 -23.26 -10.09 -21.31
C ALA A 396 -22.30 -9.41 -20.32
N LEU A 397 -21.35 -8.62 -20.81
CA LEU A 397 -20.45 -7.83 -19.96
C LEU A 397 -21.24 -6.72 -19.24
N ASN A 398 -22.14 -6.04 -19.93
CA ASN A 398 -22.97 -4.98 -19.37
C ASN A 398 -23.93 -5.49 -18.29
N ASP A 399 -24.59 -6.62 -18.52
CA ASP A 399 -25.45 -7.30 -17.56
C ASP A 399 -24.67 -7.72 -16.30
N ALA A 400 -23.38 -8.07 -16.45
CA ALA A 400 -22.46 -8.34 -15.35
C ALA A 400 -21.88 -7.05 -14.70
N SER A 401 -22.32 -5.87 -15.15
CA SER A 401 -21.86 -4.54 -14.74
C SER A 401 -20.39 -4.24 -15.07
N LEU A 402 -19.80 -4.94 -16.04
CA LEU A 402 -18.38 -4.81 -16.38
C LEU A 402 -18.07 -3.76 -17.46
N ILE A 403 -19.08 -3.13 -18.05
CA ILE A 403 -18.84 -2.05 -19.02
C ILE A 403 -18.68 -0.69 -18.32
N PHE A 404 -19.69 -0.28 -17.54
CA PHE A 404 -19.67 1.03 -16.89
C PHE A 404 -19.07 1.00 -15.48
N GLY A 405 -19.12 -0.13 -14.78
CA GLY A 405 -18.55 -0.21 -13.44
C GLY A 405 -19.09 -1.32 -12.55
N LYS A 406 -18.19 -2.13 -12.02
CA LYS A 406 -18.41 -3.06 -10.91
C LYS A 406 -17.45 -2.75 -9.78
N ASN A 407 -17.98 -2.59 -8.56
CA ASN A 407 -17.13 -2.41 -7.39
C ASN A 407 -16.25 -3.66 -7.19
N TYR A 408 -14.96 -3.43 -6.99
CA TYR A 408 -13.96 -4.46 -6.77
C TYR A 408 -13.02 -4.02 -5.64
N ALA A 409 -12.76 -4.88 -4.67
CA ALA A 409 -11.87 -4.55 -3.56
C ALA A 409 -10.73 -5.57 -3.49
N ALA A 410 -9.50 -5.08 -3.39
CA ALA A 410 -8.32 -5.91 -3.28
C ALA A 410 -7.25 -5.22 -2.43
N GLY A 411 -6.57 -5.98 -1.56
CA GLY A 411 -5.49 -5.46 -0.74
C GLY A 411 -5.90 -4.31 0.20
N GLY A 412 -7.18 -4.21 0.57
CA GLY A 412 -7.72 -3.10 1.37
C GLY A 412 -7.97 -1.80 0.58
N VAL A 413 -7.95 -1.86 -0.75
CA VAL A 413 -8.22 -0.73 -1.65
C VAL A 413 -9.48 -1.03 -2.46
N ASP A 414 -10.36 -0.03 -2.57
CA ASP A 414 -11.54 -0.09 -3.41
C ASP A 414 -11.22 0.43 -4.82
N TYR A 415 -11.70 -0.31 -5.81
CA TYR A 415 -11.53 -0.04 -7.23
C TYR A 415 -12.88 -0.13 -7.95
N MET A 416 -12.93 0.52 -9.11
CA MET A 416 -13.96 0.29 -10.12
C MET A 416 -13.36 -0.57 -11.25
N LEU A 417 -13.89 -1.79 -11.42
CA LEU A 417 -13.55 -2.68 -12.52
C LEU A 417 -14.52 -2.45 -13.68
N ARG A 418 -13.99 -2.08 -14.86
CA ARG A 418 -14.82 -1.76 -16.03
C ARG A 418 -14.09 -1.82 -17.37
N ALA A 419 -14.80 -1.65 -18.47
CA ALA A 419 -14.21 -1.32 -19.76
C ALA A 419 -13.74 0.15 -19.79
N PRO A 420 -12.65 0.48 -20.51
CA PRO A 420 -12.27 1.86 -20.76
C PRO A 420 -13.16 2.53 -21.82
N SER A 421 -13.26 3.87 -21.78
CA SER A 421 -13.79 4.66 -22.89
C SER A 421 -12.87 4.58 -24.11
N ALA A 422 -13.48 4.47 -25.28
CA ALA A 422 -12.82 4.15 -26.56
C ALA A 422 -13.12 5.18 -27.67
N GLY A 423 -14.03 6.13 -27.42
CA GLY A 423 -14.51 7.07 -28.44
C GLY A 423 -15.64 6.49 -29.31
N SER A 424 -16.52 7.37 -29.77
CA SER A 424 -17.71 7.07 -30.58
C SER A 424 -17.46 7.05 -32.10
N ASP A 425 -16.29 7.49 -32.56
CA ASP A 425 -15.90 7.51 -33.99
C ASP A 425 -14.37 7.49 -34.11
N SER A 426 -13.83 7.45 -35.33
CA SER A 426 -12.38 7.49 -35.59
C SER A 426 -11.97 8.55 -36.62
N THR A 427 -10.79 9.15 -36.43
CA THR A 427 -10.29 10.26 -37.27
C THR A 427 -9.33 9.83 -38.39
N GLY A 428 -9.12 8.53 -38.62
CA GLY A 428 -8.08 8.06 -39.54
C GLY A 428 -7.96 6.53 -39.64
N SER A 429 -6.79 6.04 -40.08
CA SER A 429 -6.51 4.61 -40.18
C SER A 429 -5.11 4.27 -39.65
N GLY A 430 -5.00 3.27 -38.77
CA GLY A 430 -3.71 2.75 -38.27
C GLY A 430 -3.24 3.45 -36.99
N ASP A 431 -1.92 3.58 -36.79
CA ASP A 431 -1.36 4.10 -35.52
C ASP A 431 -1.61 5.61 -35.27
N SER A 432 -2.01 6.35 -36.31
CA SER A 432 -2.40 7.77 -36.20
C SER A 432 -3.91 7.95 -36.01
N GLU A 433 -4.68 6.85 -35.97
CA GLU A 433 -6.11 6.87 -35.72
C GLU A 433 -6.38 7.27 -34.27
N HIS A 434 -7.21 8.28 -34.05
CA HIS A 434 -7.66 8.65 -32.71
C HIS A 434 -9.17 8.44 -32.66
N GLY A 435 -9.67 7.98 -31.52
CA GLY A 435 -11.08 7.97 -31.22
C GLY A 435 -11.59 9.41 -31.07
N THR A 436 -12.81 9.67 -31.51
CA THR A 436 -13.53 10.91 -31.24
C THR A 436 -14.62 10.63 -30.21
N PRO A 437 -14.64 11.30 -29.05
CA PRO A 437 -13.76 12.39 -28.62
C PRO A 437 -12.33 11.95 -28.26
N GLN A 438 -11.34 12.81 -28.48
CA GLN A 438 -9.91 12.48 -28.21
C GLN A 438 -9.57 12.35 -26.71
N SER A 439 -10.43 12.86 -25.83
CA SER A 439 -10.29 12.75 -24.37
C SER A 439 -10.75 11.40 -23.81
N ASN A 440 -10.87 10.36 -24.63
CA ASN A 440 -11.18 9.00 -24.17
C ASN A 440 -9.97 8.34 -23.49
N GLU A 441 -10.21 7.42 -22.56
CA GLU A 441 -9.18 6.78 -21.76
C GLU A 441 -8.17 6.01 -22.60
N TRP A 442 -8.65 5.27 -23.60
CA TRP A 442 -7.79 4.45 -24.46
C TRP A 442 -6.72 5.29 -25.16
N ASP A 443 -7.13 6.40 -25.78
CA ASP A 443 -6.20 7.31 -26.45
C ASP A 443 -5.32 8.08 -25.46
N ARG A 444 -5.86 8.52 -24.31
CA ARG A 444 -5.06 9.19 -23.28
C ARG A 444 -3.95 8.30 -22.70
N ILE A 445 -4.21 7.00 -22.54
CA ILE A 445 -3.19 6.03 -22.12
C ILE A 445 -2.11 5.91 -23.20
N LEU A 446 -2.50 5.74 -24.46
CA LEU A 446 -1.57 5.58 -25.58
C LEU A 446 -0.77 6.86 -25.86
N ASP A 447 -1.34 8.04 -25.62
CA ASP A 447 -0.67 9.35 -25.70
C ASP A 447 0.40 9.52 -24.61
N LYS A 448 0.29 8.82 -23.48
CA LYS A 448 1.39 8.79 -22.50
C LYS A 448 2.51 7.88 -23.01
N ASN A 449 2.16 6.63 -23.28
CA ASN A 449 3.10 5.64 -23.79
C ASN A 449 2.31 4.44 -24.37
N GLY A 450 2.57 4.12 -25.64
CA GLY A 450 1.96 2.96 -26.30
C GLY A 450 2.19 1.61 -25.60
N GLY A 451 3.25 1.50 -24.78
CA GLY A 451 3.59 0.27 -24.03
C GLY A 451 2.72 -0.01 -22.80
N TYR A 452 1.79 0.88 -22.43
CA TYR A 452 0.87 0.65 -21.31
C TYR A 452 -0.33 -0.25 -21.68
N ILE A 453 -0.71 -0.28 -22.96
CA ILE A 453 -1.69 -1.25 -23.48
C ILE A 453 -0.90 -2.37 -24.13
N LYS A 454 -0.95 -3.55 -23.53
CA LYS A 454 -0.18 -4.73 -23.96
C LYS A 454 -1.11 -5.79 -24.56
N ASN A 455 -0.51 -6.72 -25.31
CA ASN A 455 -1.14 -7.92 -25.87
C ASN A 455 -2.52 -7.69 -26.54
N TRP A 456 -2.67 -6.55 -27.24
CA TRP A 456 -3.85 -6.18 -28.02
C TRP A 456 -3.86 -6.80 -29.43
N VAL A 457 -2.74 -7.36 -29.87
CA VAL A 457 -2.59 -7.93 -31.23
C VAL A 457 -3.56 -9.11 -31.41
N GLU A 458 -4.25 -9.15 -32.55
CA GLU A 458 -5.26 -10.18 -32.91
C GLU A 458 -6.50 -10.23 -31.98
N MET A 459 -6.64 -9.28 -31.05
CA MET A 459 -7.75 -9.20 -30.11
C MET A 459 -8.37 -7.81 -30.09
N PHE A 460 -9.68 -7.74 -30.26
CA PHE A 460 -10.47 -6.55 -30.01
C PHE A 460 -10.94 -6.54 -28.55
N SER A 461 -10.88 -5.37 -27.90
CA SER A 461 -11.49 -5.15 -26.59
C SER A 461 -12.74 -4.29 -26.72
N TRP A 462 -13.82 -4.72 -26.08
CA TRP A 462 -15.02 -3.90 -25.90
C TRP A 462 -14.73 -2.62 -25.10
N GLY A 463 -15.25 -1.50 -25.59
CA GLY A 463 -15.26 -0.21 -24.90
C GLY A 463 -16.65 0.20 -24.40
N GLN A 464 -16.71 1.37 -23.77
CA GLN A 464 -17.96 1.95 -23.23
C GLN A 464 -18.82 2.63 -24.29
N ASP A 465 -18.20 3.22 -25.31
CA ASP A 465 -18.84 4.17 -26.21
C ASP A 465 -19.77 3.53 -27.24
N THR A 466 -20.87 4.23 -27.51
CA THR A 466 -21.77 3.93 -28.62
C THR A 466 -21.35 4.72 -29.85
N PRO A 467 -21.23 4.09 -31.04
CA PRO A 467 -20.93 4.81 -32.26
C PRO A 467 -21.97 5.87 -32.60
N SER A 468 -21.54 6.97 -33.22
CA SER A 468 -22.41 8.08 -33.61
C SER A 468 -23.52 7.67 -34.60
N GLU A 469 -23.28 6.63 -35.41
CA GLU A 469 -24.16 6.21 -36.51
C GLU A 469 -25.17 5.10 -36.16
N ASP A 470 -24.91 4.25 -35.14
CA ASP A 470 -25.80 3.13 -34.78
C ASP A 470 -25.75 2.79 -33.28
N ALA A 471 -26.89 2.96 -32.60
CA ALA A 471 -27.05 2.68 -31.18
C ALA A 471 -26.98 1.19 -30.81
N SER A 472 -27.08 0.28 -31.79
CA SER A 472 -27.02 -1.18 -31.60
C SER A 472 -25.59 -1.71 -31.52
N PHE A 473 -24.60 -0.85 -31.82
CA PHE A 473 -23.19 -1.19 -31.91
C PHE A 473 -22.39 -0.57 -30.76
N ARG A 474 -21.18 -1.08 -30.52
CA ARG A 474 -20.26 -0.55 -29.50
C ARG A 474 -18.86 -0.46 -30.08
N ALA A 475 -18.13 0.57 -29.65
CA ALA A 475 -16.74 0.76 -30.01
C ALA A 475 -15.88 -0.38 -29.48
N VAL A 476 -14.96 -0.86 -30.32
CA VAL A 476 -13.90 -1.78 -29.94
C VAL A 476 -12.56 -1.26 -30.43
N ARG A 477 -11.50 -1.57 -29.68
CA ARG A 477 -10.12 -1.16 -30.00
C ARG A 477 -9.17 -2.36 -30.06
N GLY A 478 -8.08 -2.25 -30.82
CA GLY A 478 -7.00 -3.24 -30.87
C GLY A 478 -6.90 -4.00 -32.21
N TYR A 479 -6.46 -5.26 -32.16
CA TYR A 479 -6.28 -6.15 -33.31
C TYR A 479 -5.08 -5.86 -34.24
N PHE A 480 -5.14 -4.82 -35.08
CA PHE A 480 -4.05 -4.48 -36.03
C PHE A 480 -3.09 -3.43 -35.49
N SER A 481 -3.63 -2.50 -34.71
CA SER A 481 -2.92 -1.45 -33.97
C SER A 481 -3.64 -1.29 -32.64
N ALA A 482 -2.93 -0.87 -31.59
CA ALA A 482 -3.56 -0.51 -30.33
C ALA A 482 -4.67 0.54 -30.53
N ARG A 483 -4.52 1.46 -31.50
CA ARG A 483 -5.48 2.53 -31.75
C ARG A 483 -6.60 2.17 -32.71
N TYR A 484 -6.46 1.07 -33.48
CA TYR A 484 -7.43 0.71 -34.50
C TYR A 484 -8.83 0.63 -33.91
N TRP A 485 -9.76 1.39 -34.50
CA TRP A 485 -11.12 1.55 -34.02
C TRP A 485 -12.08 0.91 -35.01
N ILE A 486 -13.07 0.18 -34.50
CA ILE A 486 -14.21 -0.33 -35.26
C ILE A 486 -15.39 -0.49 -34.31
N SER A 487 -16.56 -0.83 -34.83
CA SER A 487 -17.73 -1.16 -34.03
C SER A 487 -18.30 -2.52 -34.37
N TYR A 488 -18.86 -3.19 -33.36
CA TYR A 488 -19.56 -4.47 -33.50
C TYR A 488 -20.92 -4.41 -32.82
N ALA A 489 -21.86 -5.24 -33.28
CA ALA A 489 -23.19 -5.30 -32.67
C ALA A 489 -23.08 -5.82 -31.23
N THR A 490 -23.89 -5.28 -30.32
CA THR A 490 -23.84 -5.63 -28.89
C THR A 490 -24.06 -7.11 -28.58
N THR A 491 -24.67 -7.86 -29.50
CA THR A 491 -24.93 -9.30 -29.40
C THR A 491 -23.82 -10.18 -29.96
N ASP A 492 -22.90 -9.61 -30.74
CA ASP A 492 -21.86 -10.37 -31.43
C ASP A 492 -20.83 -10.91 -30.45
N SER A 493 -20.46 -12.17 -30.67
CA SER A 493 -19.42 -12.86 -29.92
C SER A 493 -18.54 -13.59 -30.92
N ALA A 494 -17.23 -13.32 -30.89
CA ALA A 494 -16.26 -13.91 -31.78
C ALA A 494 -14.96 -14.26 -31.02
N PRO A 495 -14.14 -15.20 -31.54
CA PRO A 495 -12.88 -15.59 -30.89
C PRO A 495 -11.89 -14.44 -30.70
N ASN A 496 -11.97 -13.40 -31.53
CA ASN A 496 -11.15 -12.19 -31.50
C ASN A 496 -11.85 -11.00 -30.83
N LEU A 497 -13.00 -11.18 -30.19
CA LEU A 497 -13.69 -10.16 -29.39
C LEU A 497 -13.63 -10.54 -27.92
N GLY A 498 -13.13 -9.62 -27.09
CA GLY A 498 -12.90 -9.87 -25.67
C GLY A 498 -13.03 -8.64 -24.79
N PHE A 499 -12.65 -8.82 -23.53
CA PHE A 499 -12.76 -7.83 -22.48
C PHE A 499 -11.40 -7.58 -21.84
N SER A 500 -10.80 -6.42 -22.10
CA SER A 500 -9.60 -5.93 -21.41
C SER A 500 -10.02 -4.87 -20.37
N PRO A 501 -10.25 -5.28 -19.11
CA PRO A 501 -10.69 -4.33 -18.09
C PRO A 501 -9.62 -3.32 -17.72
N VAL A 502 -10.08 -2.20 -17.19
CA VAL A 502 -9.30 -1.28 -16.38
C VAL A 502 -9.78 -1.31 -14.93
N LEU A 503 -8.86 -1.04 -13.99
CA LEU A 503 -9.15 -0.78 -12.59
C LEU A 503 -8.84 0.68 -12.29
N GLU A 504 -9.87 1.44 -11.92
CA GLU A 504 -9.75 2.81 -11.43
C GLU A 504 -9.79 2.79 -9.90
N VAL A 505 -8.82 3.44 -9.23
CA VAL A 505 -8.84 3.54 -7.76
C VAL A 505 -9.97 4.46 -7.31
N LEU A 506 -10.83 4.00 -6.41
CA LEU A 506 -11.91 4.81 -5.86
C LEU A 506 -11.42 5.69 -4.72
N ASN A 507 -11.99 6.89 -4.63
CA ASN A 507 -11.70 7.87 -3.58
C ASN A 507 -10.19 8.15 -3.35
N PRO A 508 -9.38 8.39 -4.41
CA PRO A 508 -7.92 8.52 -4.29
C PRO A 508 -7.49 9.62 -3.32
N GLY A 509 -8.30 10.69 -3.19
CA GLY A 509 -8.03 11.79 -2.24
C GLY A 509 -8.02 11.37 -0.77
N THR A 510 -8.70 10.28 -0.39
CA THR A 510 -8.68 9.73 0.98
C THR A 510 -7.44 8.87 1.27
N LEU A 511 -6.84 8.29 0.23
CA LEU A 511 -5.62 7.48 0.32
C LEU A 511 -4.37 8.37 0.37
N GLY A 512 -4.39 9.47 -0.38
CA GLY A 512 -3.21 10.31 -0.61
C GLY A 512 -2.19 9.65 -1.56
N SER A 513 -1.16 10.40 -1.96
CA SER A 513 -0.16 9.94 -2.93
C SER A 513 0.62 8.71 -2.47
N ASP A 514 0.86 8.62 -1.17
CA ASP A 514 1.55 7.49 -0.56
C ASP A 514 0.59 6.40 -0.06
N GLY A 515 -0.69 6.43 -0.43
CA GLY A 515 -1.70 5.52 0.13
C GLY A 515 -1.58 4.06 -0.34
N LEU A 516 -0.78 3.77 -1.36
CA LEU A 516 -0.57 2.43 -1.92
C LEU A 516 0.84 1.90 -1.60
N LYS A 517 0.93 0.60 -1.35
CA LYS A 517 2.18 -0.14 -1.08
C LYS A 517 2.27 -1.34 -2.03
N VAL A 518 3.44 -1.54 -2.61
CA VAL A 518 3.77 -2.73 -3.39
C VAL A 518 4.27 -3.84 -2.44
N VAL A 519 3.74 -5.05 -2.59
CA VAL A 519 4.23 -6.25 -1.90
C VAL A 519 4.74 -7.23 -2.95
N THR A 520 5.98 -7.69 -2.77
CA THR A 520 6.59 -8.69 -3.65
C THR A 520 6.22 -10.09 -3.19
N LEU A 521 5.64 -10.89 -4.08
CA LEU A 521 5.43 -12.32 -3.86
C LEU A 521 6.56 -13.07 -4.58
N ASP A 522 7.49 -13.62 -3.80
CA ASP A 522 8.54 -14.51 -4.26
C ASP A 522 7.96 -15.93 -4.31
N LEU A 523 7.99 -16.54 -5.48
CA LEU A 523 7.28 -17.80 -5.72
C LEU A 523 8.08 -19.01 -5.23
N GLY A 524 9.23 -18.87 -4.56
CA GLY A 524 9.86 -19.96 -3.81
C GLY A 524 10.18 -21.21 -4.63
N GLY A 525 10.52 -21.04 -5.91
CA GLY A 525 10.75 -22.12 -6.88
C GLY A 525 9.51 -22.58 -7.65
N GLY A 526 8.32 -22.15 -7.26
CA GLY A 526 7.10 -22.24 -8.07
C GLY A 526 7.09 -21.20 -9.19
N LYS A 527 6.09 -21.27 -10.08
CA LYS A 527 5.96 -20.33 -11.22
C LYS A 527 4.52 -19.89 -11.44
N LEU A 528 4.36 -18.67 -11.95
CA LEU A 528 3.13 -18.18 -12.57
C LEU A 528 3.36 -18.10 -14.09
N GLY A 529 2.56 -18.83 -14.86
CA GLY A 529 2.80 -18.98 -16.30
C GLY A 529 4.21 -19.52 -16.60
N SER A 530 4.77 -19.11 -17.74
CA SER A 530 6.02 -19.69 -18.23
C SER A 530 7.30 -19.19 -17.54
N ASN A 531 7.34 -17.98 -16.95
CA ASN A 531 8.62 -17.29 -16.69
C ASN A 531 8.68 -16.31 -15.49
N SER A 532 7.77 -16.38 -14.51
CA SER A 532 7.86 -15.52 -13.32
C SER A 532 8.33 -16.31 -12.10
N ASP A 533 9.44 -15.90 -11.49
CA ASP A 533 9.92 -16.34 -10.16
C ASP A 533 9.42 -15.44 -9.02
N HIS A 534 8.93 -14.25 -9.37
CA HIS A 534 8.25 -13.33 -8.47
C HIS A 534 7.17 -12.53 -9.21
N ILE A 535 6.21 -12.02 -8.44
CA ILE A 535 5.16 -11.09 -8.89
C ILE A 535 4.96 -9.98 -7.87
N GLN A 536 4.24 -8.93 -8.26
CA GLN A 536 3.94 -7.78 -7.39
C GLN A 536 2.43 -7.60 -7.26
N ILE A 537 1.97 -7.39 -6.03
CA ILE A 537 0.58 -6.99 -5.74
C ILE A 537 0.58 -5.60 -5.11
N ILE A 538 -0.58 -4.95 -5.14
CA ILE A 538 -0.80 -3.66 -4.49
C ILE A 538 -1.73 -3.85 -3.30
N VAL A 539 -1.37 -3.20 -2.20
CA VAL A 539 -2.17 -3.15 -0.97
C VAL A 539 -2.21 -1.72 -0.44
N LYS A 540 -3.18 -1.43 0.43
CA LYS A 540 -3.26 -0.16 1.14
C LYS A 540 -2.08 -0.01 2.11
N LYS A 541 -1.41 1.12 2.08
CA LYS A 541 -0.26 1.39 2.95
C LYS A 541 -0.73 1.61 4.39
N GLY A 542 0.00 1.03 5.34
CA GLY A 542 -0.28 1.20 6.77
C GLY A 542 -1.35 0.26 7.35
N GLU A 543 -2.01 -0.54 6.53
CA GLU A 543 -3.04 -1.50 6.96
C GLU A 543 -2.61 -2.95 6.71
N SER A 544 -3.18 -3.88 7.48
CA SER A 544 -3.03 -5.31 7.23
C SER A 544 -3.77 -5.72 5.96
N PHE A 545 -3.29 -6.75 5.27
CA PHE A 545 -3.88 -7.25 4.04
C PHE A 545 -4.02 -8.78 4.06
N THR A 546 -4.85 -9.33 3.20
CA THR A 546 -5.07 -10.78 3.13
C THR A 546 -3.96 -11.46 2.32
N ALA A 547 -3.40 -12.55 2.87
CA ALA A 547 -2.41 -13.38 2.18
C ALA A 547 -3.04 -14.02 0.91
N PRO A 548 -2.40 -13.89 -0.27
CA PRO A 548 -2.96 -14.39 -1.53
C PRO A 548 -3.19 -15.90 -1.58
N ALA A 549 -4.16 -16.33 -2.39
CA ALA A 549 -4.39 -17.73 -2.72
C ALA A 549 -3.19 -18.36 -3.43
N SER A 550 -2.98 -19.67 -3.30
CA SER A 550 -1.92 -20.38 -4.06
C SER A 550 -2.39 -20.82 -5.46
N ASN A 551 -3.69 -20.72 -5.72
CA ASN A 551 -4.31 -21.10 -6.98
C ASN A 551 -3.70 -20.28 -8.14
N GLY A 552 -3.58 -20.89 -9.32
CA GLY A 552 -2.89 -20.28 -10.46
C GLY A 552 -1.35 -20.41 -10.42
N LEU A 553 -0.75 -20.71 -9.26
CA LEU A 553 0.67 -21.02 -9.15
C LEU A 553 0.96 -22.49 -9.43
N THR A 554 2.07 -22.75 -10.12
CA THR A 554 2.63 -24.09 -10.29
C THR A 554 3.67 -24.37 -9.20
N ARG A 555 3.66 -25.59 -8.67
CA ARG A 555 4.62 -26.04 -7.64
C ARG A 555 6.01 -26.26 -8.25
N PRO A 556 7.08 -26.16 -7.46
CA PRO A 556 8.43 -26.57 -7.89
C PRO A 556 8.48 -28.02 -8.37
N ASP A 557 9.36 -28.31 -9.33
CA ASP A 557 9.56 -29.66 -9.86
C ASP A 557 9.88 -30.67 -8.73
N GLY A 558 9.15 -31.77 -8.68
CA GLY A 558 9.30 -32.83 -7.68
C GLY A 558 8.47 -32.65 -6.40
N ASN A 559 7.85 -31.48 -6.17
CA ASN A 559 6.94 -31.25 -5.06
C ASN A 559 5.51 -31.71 -5.41
N THR A 560 5.08 -32.83 -4.83
CA THR A 560 3.74 -33.43 -5.05
C THR A 560 2.80 -33.27 -3.85
N GLY A 561 3.27 -32.64 -2.77
CA GLY A 561 2.48 -32.40 -1.56
C GLY A 561 1.39 -31.34 -1.75
N SER A 562 0.50 -31.21 -0.75
CA SER A 562 -0.57 -30.21 -0.72
C SER A 562 -0.24 -28.98 0.13
N TYR A 563 0.85 -29.02 0.91
CA TYR A 563 1.24 -27.91 1.79
C TYR A 563 1.51 -26.63 1.02
N PHE A 564 1.03 -25.50 1.54
CA PHE A 564 1.36 -24.17 1.06
C PHE A 564 1.18 -23.11 2.17
N LYS A 565 2.21 -22.29 2.42
CA LYS A 565 2.13 -21.06 3.22
C LYS A 565 3.05 -19.99 2.64
N TRP A 566 2.79 -18.73 2.96
CA TRP A 566 3.67 -17.60 2.64
C TRP A 566 4.57 -17.27 3.84
N LEU A 567 5.89 -17.22 3.65
CA LEU A 567 6.84 -16.70 4.63
C LEU A 567 6.99 -15.18 4.44
N GLY A 568 6.56 -14.40 5.43
CA GLY A 568 6.70 -12.95 5.41
C GLY A 568 8.14 -12.48 5.65
N SER A 569 8.42 -11.25 5.22
CA SER A 569 9.67 -10.54 5.52
C SER A 569 9.91 -10.32 7.02
N ASP A 570 8.89 -10.52 7.84
CA ASP A 570 8.95 -10.51 9.30
C ASP A 570 9.26 -11.89 9.91
N GLY A 571 9.52 -12.90 9.08
CA GLY A 571 9.86 -14.26 9.49
C GLY A 571 8.66 -15.15 9.85
N LYS A 572 7.42 -14.67 9.72
CA LYS A 572 6.21 -15.43 10.08
C LYS A 572 5.59 -16.16 8.89
N LEU A 573 4.91 -17.27 9.15
CA LEU A 573 4.17 -18.02 8.14
C LEU A 573 2.69 -17.61 8.11
N TYR A 574 2.19 -17.33 6.91
CA TYR A 574 0.82 -16.92 6.63
C TYR A 574 0.14 -17.97 5.75
N VAL A 575 -1.00 -18.48 6.21
CA VAL A 575 -1.87 -19.29 5.35
C VAL A 575 -2.55 -18.40 4.32
N PRO A 576 -2.82 -18.88 3.08
CA PRO A 576 -3.71 -18.18 2.16
C PRO A 576 -5.03 -17.78 2.84
N GLY A 577 -5.50 -16.56 2.59
CA GLY A 577 -6.67 -16.00 3.29
C GLY A 577 -6.39 -15.46 4.70
N GLY A 578 -5.22 -15.70 5.27
CA GLY A 578 -4.81 -15.18 6.58
C GLY A 578 -4.46 -13.69 6.54
N SER A 579 -4.51 -13.01 7.69
CA SER A 579 -4.17 -11.59 7.81
C SER A 579 -2.65 -11.39 7.89
N VAL A 580 -2.11 -10.54 7.03
CA VAL A 580 -0.70 -10.15 6.96
C VAL A 580 -0.53 -8.71 7.48
N PRO A 581 0.36 -8.46 8.46
CA PRO A 581 0.61 -7.13 9.00
C PRO A 581 1.12 -6.10 7.98
N ALA A 582 0.84 -4.82 8.25
CA ALA A 582 1.17 -3.70 7.38
C ALA A 582 2.68 -3.53 7.08
N ASN A 583 3.56 -3.97 7.97
CA ASN A 583 5.01 -3.85 7.81
C ASN A 583 5.63 -4.92 6.89
N VAL A 584 4.88 -5.96 6.52
CA VAL A 584 5.36 -6.99 5.59
C VAL A 584 5.39 -6.43 4.16
N ASN A 585 6.53 -6.54 3.49
CA ASN A 585 6.74 -6.06 2.11
C ASN A 585 7.12 -7.17 1.13
N LYS A 586 7.42 -8.36 1.63
CA LYS A 586 7.72 -9.55 0.85
C LYS A 586 7.06 -10.77 1.47
N LEU A 587 6.48 -11.62 0.63
CA LEU A 587 5.99 -12.96 0.98
C LEU A 587 6.69 -13.98 0.09
N THR A 588 7.24 -15.05 0.67
CA THR A 588 7.90 -16.13 -0.07
C THR A 588 7.10 -17.42 0.04
N ALA A 589 6.67 -17.99 -1.08
CA ALA A 589 5.90 -19.24 -1.10
C ALA A 589 6.70 -20.42 -0.53
N GLN A 590 6.06 -21.24 0.30
CA GLN A 590 6.63 -22.44 0.91
C GLN A 590 5.80 -23.65 0.52
N PHE A 591 6.39 -24.59 -0.24
CA PHE A 591 5.70 -25.77 -0.77
C PHE A 591 6.02 -27.08 -0.01
N ASP A 592 7.04 -27.10 0.86
CA ASP A 592 7.52 -28.32 1.51
C ASP A 592 7.69 -28.09 3.03
N TYR A 593 6.64 -28.39 3.79
CA TYR A 593 6.68 -28.44 5.25
C TYR A 593 5.70 -29.53 5.70
N THR A 594 6.22 -30.65 6.22
CA THR A 594 5.38 -31.79 6.63
C THR A 594 5.27 -31.81 8.14
N GLU A 595 4.09 -31.45 8.66
CA GLU A 595 3.75 -31.66 10.06
C GLU A 595 3.33 -33.14 10.27
N GLN A 596 3.73 -33.75 11.38
CA GLN A 596 3.47 -35.15 11.71
C GLN A 596 2.01 -35.40 12.08
N PHE A 597 1.33 -34.40 12.64
CA PHE A 597 -0.09 -34.44 13.01
C PHE A 597 -0.82 -33.19 12.51
N THR A 598 -2.09 -33.37 12.13
CA THR A 598 -3.02 -32.31 11.73
C THR A 598 -3.55 -31.53 12.95
N LEU A 599 -2.64 -30.97 13.74
CA LEU A 599 -2.92 -30.07 14.86
C LEU A 599 -2.33 -28.69 14.56
N ASP A 600 -2.95 -27.64 15.07
CA ASP A 600 -2.46 -26.27 14.85
C ASP A 600 -1.19 -26.00 15.66
N PRO A 601 -0.03 -25.73 15.02
CA PRO A 601 1.17 -25.29 15.73
C PRO A 601 0.89 -23.99 16.50
N GLY A 602 1.33 -23.92 17.75
CA GLY A 602 1.02 -22.84 18.68
C GLY A 602 -0.28 -23.02 19.47
N GLY A 603 -1.12 -24.00 19.09
CA GLY A 603 -2.30 -24.39 19.87
C GLY A 603 -1.91 -24.86 21.28
N THR A 604 -2.73 -24.50 22.27
CA THR A 604 -2.54 -24.89 23.68
C THR A 604 -3.49 -26.02 24.03
N TYR A 605 -2.94 -27.15 24.45
CA TYR A 605 -3.68 -28.36 24.76
C TYR A 605 -3.36 -28.80 26.18
N TYR A 606 -4.37 -29.30 26.88
CA TYR A 606 -4.28 -29.66 28.30
C TYR A 606 -4.17 -31.17 28.46
N PHE A 607 -3.27 -31.59 29.35
CA PHE A 607 -2.97 -32.98 29.63
C PHE A 607 -3.12 -33.27 31.12
N ASP A 608 -3.70 -34.44 31.43
CA ASP A 608 -3.76 -34.96 32.79
C ASP A 608 -2.44 -35.65 33.14
N LEU A 609 -1.69 -35.05 34.08
CA LEU A 609 -0.44 -35.56 34.61
C LEU A 609 -0.55 -35.91 36.11
N SER A 610 -1.75 -35.89 36.70
CA SER A 610 -1.99 -36.11 38.13
C SER A 610 -1.46 -37.48 38.61
N GLY A 611 -1.59 -38.52 37.79
CA GLY A 611 -1.11 -39.88 38.08
C GLY A 611 0.40 -40.11 37.87
N VAL A 612 1.15 -39.14 37.34
CA VAL A 612 2.55 -39.33 36.94
C VAL A 612 3.51 -39.29 38.14
N ASN A 613 3.09 -38.76 39.30
CA ASN A 613 3.89 -38.62 40.52
C ASN A 613 5.22 -37.86 40.28
N ILE A 614 5.11 -36.64 39.74
CA ILE A 614 6.28 -35.78 39.46
C ILE A 614 6.90 -35.28 40.79
N PRO A 615 8.21 -35.49 41.06
CA PRO A 615 8.84 -35.10 42.31
C PRO A 615 9.02 -33.58 42.43
N GLY A 616 8.88 -33.04 43.66
CA GLY A 616 9.04 -31.61 43.96
C GLY A 616 7.73 -30.92 44.31
N THR A 617 7.71 -29.58 44.26
CA THR A 617 6.51 -28.77 44.50
C THR A 617 5.98 -28.23 43.18
N VAL A 618 4.67 -28.38 42.95
CA VAL A 618 3.95 -27.87 41.77
C VAL A 618 4.16 -26.36 41.64
N ASN A 619 4.44 -25.88 40.43
CA ASN A 619 4.63 -24.47 40.16
C ASN A 619 3.37 -23.65 40.49
N ASP A 620 3.51 -22.60 41.29
CA ASP A 620 2.42 -21.72 41.69
C ASP A 620 1.77 -20.95 40.52
N ALA A 621 2.45 -20.86 39.37
CA ALA A 621 1.93 -20.26 38.15
C ALA A 621 1.05 -21.21 37.30
N LEU A 622 1.01 -22.51 37.61
CA LEU A 622 0.10 -23.43 36.93
C LEU A 622 -1.35 -23.11 37.28
N PRO A 623 -2.27 -23.11 36.30
CA PRO A 623 -3.68 -22.81 36.54
C PRO A 623 -4.38 -23.87 37.38
N ASP A 624 -3.86 -25.11 37.37
CA ASP A 624 -4.33 -26.22 38.19
C ASP A 624 -3.16 -26.85 38.96
N LYS A 625 -3.25 -26.84 40.30
CA LYS A 625 -2.24 -27.43 41.19
C LYS A 625 -2.40 -28.94 41.38
N THR A 626 -3.54 -29.51 40.98
CA THR A 626 -3.83 -30.94 41.06
C THR A 626 -3.27 -31.73 39.87
N MET A 627 -2.81 -31.03 38.84
CA MET A 627 -2.18 -31.58 37.63
C MET A 627 -3.11 -32.38 36.71
N HIS A 628 -4.44 -32.23 36.83
CA HIS A 628 -5.39 -32.79 35.89
C HIS A 628 -5.47 -31.99 34.58
N TYR A 629 -5.10 -30.71 34.61
CA TYR A 629 -5.13 -29.82 33.45
C TYR A 629 -3.83 -29.03 33.29
N VAL A 630 -2.78 -29.69 32.80
CA VAL A 630 -1.47 -29.05 32.55
C VAL A 630 -1.40 -28.55 31.09
N PRO A 631 -1.15 -27.25 30.85
CA PRO A 631 -1.11 -26.69 29.51
C PRO A 631 0.22 -26.98 28.78
N PHE A 632 0.10 -27.43 27.54
CA PHE A 632 1.22 -27.62 26.61
C PHE A 632 0.93 -26.94 25.26
N THR A 633 1.93 -26.25 24.72
CA THR A 633 1.90 -25.70 23.37
C THR A 633 2.43 -26.73 22.36
N TYR A 634 1.66 -27.00 21.31
CA TYR A 634 2.13 -27.86 20.21
C TYR A 634 3.13 -27.10 19.34
N ALA A 635 4.41 -27.48 19.39
CA ALA A 635 5.48 -26.88 18.60
C ALA A 635 5.57 -27.42 17.15
N GLY A 636 4.79 -28.47 16.85
CA GLY A 636 4.86 -29.19 15.60
C GLY A 636 6.15 -30.01 15.46
N THR A 637 6.46 -30.39 14.22
CA THR A 637 7.54 -31.33 13.87
C THR A 637 8.89 -30.64 13.83
N VAL A 638 9.82 -31.03 14.70
CA VAL A 638 11.20 -30.54 14.71
C VAL A 638 12.14 -31.62 14.16
N ASP A 639 13.14 -31.20 13.39
CA ASP A 639 14.26 -32.05 12.98
C ASP A 639 15.40 -31.87 13.98
N ALA A 640 15.31 -32.61 15.09
CA ALA A 640 16.19 -32.48 16.25
C ALA A 640 16.63 -33.85 16.78
N TYR A 641 17.70 -33.87 17.57
CA TYR A 641 18.11 -35.07 18.30
C TYR A 641 17.53 -35.08 19.71
N LYS A 642 17.40 -36.27 20.28
CA LYS A 642 17.12 -36.50 21.71
C LYS A 642 18.09 -37.51 22.28
N LEU A 643 18.20 -37.54 23.61
CA LEU A 643 19.07 -38.46 24.33
C LEU A 643 18.27 -39.53 25.06
N THR A 644 18.87 -40.71 25.22
CA THR A 644 18.34 -41.83 26.02
C THR A 644 19.20 -42.14 27.25
N SER A 645 20.35 -41.47 27.37
CA SER A 645 21.29 -41.59 28.47
C SER A 645 22.16 -40.34 28.58
N GLU A 646 22.80 -40.16 29.73
CA GLU A 646 23.71 -39.05 29.99
C GLU A 646 24.91 -39.07 29.03
N MET A 647 25.10 -37.98 28.28
CA MET A 647 26.29 -37.77 27.45
C MET A 647 26.48 -36.30 27.08
N VAL A 648 27.73 -35.95 26.76
CA VAL A 648 28.07 -34.68 26.10
C VAL A 648 27.81 -34.82 24.61
N THR A 649 27.03 -33.90 24.06
CA THR A 649 26.65 -33.92 22.64
C THR A 649 27.64 -33.15 21.76
N THR A 650 27.88 -33.64 20.55
CA THR A 650 28.71 -32.95 19.55
C THR A 650 27.89 -32.69 18.30
N GLU A 651 28.31 -31.73 17.47
CA GLU A 651 27.64 -31.44 16.19
C GLU A 651 27.57 -32.67 15.28
N GLU A 652 28.60 -33.52 15.33
CA GLU A 652 28.62 -34.79 14.59
C GLU A 652 27.53 -35.76 15.09
N TYR A 653 27.44 -35.96 16.41
CA TYR A 653 26.40 -36.81 16.99
C TYR A 653 25.00 -36.28 16.66
N ALA A 654 24.81 -34.97 16.82
CA ALA A 654 23.54 -34.30 16.59
C ALA A 654 23.11 -34.35 15.12
N ALA A 655 24.06 -34.31 14.18
CA ALA A 655 23.79 -34.47 12.75
C ALA A 655 23.42 -35.92 12.38
N GLN A 656 24.03 -36.91 13.02
CA GLN A 656 23.75 -38.33 12.76
C GLN A 656 22.45 -38.83 13.41
N ASN A 657 22.03 -38.23 14.52
CA ASN A 657 20.94 -38.72 15.35
C ASN A 657 19.71 -37.80 15.39
N LYS A 658 19.70 -36.70 14.62
CA LYS A 658 18.48 -35.92 14.45
C LYS A 658 17.47 -36.66 13.59
N PHE A 659 16.20 -36.50 13.91
CA PHE A 659 15.09 -37.04 13.14
C PHE A 659 13.86 -36.16 13.33
N ALA A 660 12.93 -36.21 12.37
CA ALA A 660 11.68 -35.47 12.44
C ALA A 660 10.72 -36.09 13.48
N HIS A 661 10.30 -35.30 14.45
CA HIS A 661 9.29 -35.69 15.44
C HIS A 661 8.57 -34.47 16.01
N SER A 662 7.32 -34.64 16.46
CA SER A 662 6.52 -33.55 17.02
C SER A 662 6.63 -33.45 18.54
N LEU A 663 6.61 -32.22 19.02
CA LEU A 663 6.70 -31.90 20.45
C LEU A 663 5.52 -31.08 20.92
N PHE A 664 5.00 -31.44 22.08
CA PHE A 664 4.20 -30.56 22.92
C PHE A 664 5.11 -30.03 24.03
N MET A 665 5.30 -28.72 24.09
CA MET A 665 6.14 -28.05 25.10
C MET A 665 5.26 -27.60 26.26
N ALA A 666 5.58 -27.96 27.49
CA ALA A 666 4.81 -27.45 28.64
C ALA A 666 4.90 -25.93 28.68
N ASP A 667 3.79 -25.25 28.96
CA ASP A 667 3.73 -23.79 29.00
C ASP A 667 4.41 -23.21 30.26
N TYR A 668 4.58 -24.02 31.30
CA TYR A 668 5.25 -23.66 32.54
C TYR A 668 6.26 -24.75 32.93
N ALA A 669 7.29 -24.36 33.68
CA ALA A 669 8.07 -25.35 34.43
C ALA A 669 7.15 -25.99 35.48
N VAL A 670 7.15 -27.31 35.62
CA VAL A 670 6.20 -28.04 36.49
C VAL A 670 6.70 -28.11 37.94
N THR A 671 8.00 -28.01 38.17
CA THR A 671 8.65 -28.17 39.48
C THR A 671 9.70 -27.09 39.67
N HIS A 672 9.82 -26.49 40.85
CA HIS A 672 10.83 -25.44 41.10
C HIS A 672 11.83 -25.77 42.23
N THR A 673 11.70 -26.92 42.91
CA THR A 673 12.63 -27.32 44.00
C THR A 673 13.06 -28.78 43.81
N VAL A 674 13.61 -29.09 42.64
CA VAL A 674 14.00 -30.47 42.29
C VAL A 674 15.37 -30.46 41.61
N SER A 675 16.21 -31.45 41.94
CA SER A 675 17.50 -31.62 41.26
C SER A 675 17.36 -32.43 39.98
N TRP A 676 18.34 -32.28 39.08
CA TRP A 676 18.42 -33.12 37.87
C TRP A 676 18.46 -34.61 38.24
N ASN A 677 19.17 -34.98 39.31
CA ASN A 677 19.24 -36.37 39.79
C ASN A 677 17.89 -36.91 40.26
N ASP A 678 17.07 -36.09 40.93
CA ASP A 678 15.73 -36.50 41.37
C ASP A 678 14.82 -36.72 40.16
N LEU A 679 14.88 -35.84 39.17
CA LEU A 679 14.15 -35.98 37.90
C LEU A 679 14.61 -37.23 37.13
N ASN A 680 15.91 -37.47 37.06
CA ASN A 680 16.47 -38.63 36.37
C ASN A 680 16.09 -39.94 37.05
N THR A 681 16.10 -39.97 38.39
CA THR A 681 15.65 -41.13 39.18
C THR A 681 14.17 -41.42 39.00
N ALA A 682 13.38 -40.38 38.71
CA ALA A 682 11.96 -40.50 38.38
C ALA A 682 11.69 -40.74 36.88
N ASP A 683 12.74 -41.01 36.09
CA ASP A 683 12.72 -41.22 34.63
C ASP A 683 12.26 -39.99 33.80
N LEU A 684 12.25 -38.79 34.37
CA LEU A 684 11.73 -37.57 33.72
C LEU A 684 12.75 -36.81 32.85
N ILE A 685 14.03 -37.21 32.85
CA ILE A 685 15.03 -36.58 31.97
C ILE A 685 14.99 -37.20 30.57
N PHE A 686 15.11 -38.52 30.47
CA PHE A 686 15.22 -39.22 29.20
C PHE A 686 13.89 -39.79 28.69
N GLY A 687 12.92 -40.07 29.56
CA GLY A 687 11.63 -40.60 29.13
C GLY A 687 10.89 -41.38 30.20
N LYS A 688 9.67 -40.95 30.49
CA LYS A 688 8.68 -41.69 31.27
C LYS A 688 7.41 -41.86 30.45
N ASP A 689 6.94 -43.10 30.33
CA ASP A 689 5.70 -43.39 29.62
C ASP A 689 4.51 -42.78 30.37
N CYS A 690 3.65 -42.09 29.64
CA CYS A 690 2.39 -41.54 30.13
C CYS A 690 1.30 -41.72 29.08
N ALA A 691 0.04 -41.78 29.51
CA ALA A 691 -1.09 -41.96 28.61
C ALA A 691 -2.17 -40.94 28.94
N ALA A 692 -2.69 -40.27 27.90
CA ALA A 692 -3.76 -39.29 28.01
C ALA A 692 -4.64 -39.38 26.76
N GLY A 693 -5.96 -39.30 26.92
CA GLY A 693 -6.90 -39.30 25.78
C GLY A 693 -6.82 -40.55 24.87
N GLY A 694 -6.37 -41.69 25.39
CA GLY A 694 -6.16 -42.91 24.61
C GLY A 694 -4.92 -42.89 23.70
N VAL A 695 -3.98 -41.96 23.93
CA VAL A 695 -2.70 -41.83 23.23
C VAL A 695 -1.57 -42.04 24.22
N GLU A 696 -0.55 -42.79 23.80
CA GLU A 696 0.67 -43.01 24.57
C GLU A 696 1.70 -41.93 24.22
N TYR A 697 2.29 -41.32 25.24
CA TYR A 697 3.28 -40.26 25.14
C TYR A 697 4.50 -40.59 25.99
N MET A 698 5.65 -40.06 25.58
CA MET A 698 6.87 -40.00 26.38
C MET A 698 6.98 -38.61 26.99
N LEU A 699 6.90 -38.53 28.32
CA LEU A 699 7.13 -37.31 29.10
C LEU A 699 8.61 -37.22 29.48
N ARG A 700 9.29 -36.13 29.10
CA ARG A 700 10.73 -35.97 29.36
C ARG A 700 11.22 -34.53 29.33
N ALA A 701 12.51 -34.31 29.63
CA ALA A 701 13.18 -33.05 29.34
C ALA A 701 13.47 -32.94 27.83
N PRO A 702 13.44 -31.73 27.24
CA PRO A 702 13.97 -31.51 25.91
C PRO A 702 15.51 -31.57 25.90
N SER A 703 16.09 -31.90 24.76
CA SER A 703 17.50 -31.61 24.47
C SER A 703 17.70 -30.09 24.30
N VAL A 704 18.79 -29.60 24.86
CA VAL A 704 19.09 -28.17 25.04
C VAL A 704 20.51 -27.81 24.59
N GLY A 705 21.32 -28.80 24.19
CA GLY A 705 22.72 -28.63 23.80
C GLY A 705 23.68 -28.61 24.99
N SER A 706 24.88 -29.12 24.78
CA SER A 706 25.93 -29.30 25.79
C SER A 706 26.85 -28.09 26.02
N GLY A 707 26.73 -27.00 25.26
CA GLY A 707 27.52 -25.79 25.46
C GLY A 707 26.85 -24.54 24.87
N GLY A 708 27.18 -23.36 25.38
CA GLY A 708 26.67 -22.08 24.87
C GLY A 708 27.73 -20.98 24.89
N THR A 709 27.62 -19.98 24.00
CA THR A 709 28.58 -18.86 23.93
C THR A 709 28.14 -17.62 24.73
N GLY A 710 26.93 -17.63 25.29
CA GLY A 710 26.51 -16.65 26.29
C GLY A 710 25.01 -16.69 26.61
N TRP A 711 24.45 -15.53 26.96
CA TRP A 711 23.22 -15.37 27.76
C TRP A 711 22.10 -14.62 27.03
N ASP A 712 22.29 -14.30 25.76
CA ASP A 712 21.39 -13.48 24.94
C ASP A 712 20.55 -14.33 23.94
N ASP A 713 19.44 -13.77 23.45
CA ASP A 713 18.51 -14.43 22.52
C ASP A 713 19.13 -14.73 21.14
N LEU A 714 20.27 -14.13 20.80
CA LEU A 714 21.00 -14.37 19.56
C LEU A 714 21.99 -15.55 19.65
N GLU A 715 22.30 -16.02 20.86
CA GLU A 715 23.35 -17.02 21.08
C GLU A 715 22.74 -18.43 21.17
N ARG A 716 23.12 -19.29 20.23
CA ARG A 716 22.61 -20.67 20.12
C ARG A 716 23.46 -21.64 20.93
N ALA A 717 22.82 -22.67 21.47
CA ALA A 717 23.55 -23.76 22.10
C ALA A 717 24.20 -24.65 21.04
N THR A 718 25.31 -25.29 21.41
CA THR A 718 26.01 -26.29 20.62
C THR A 718 25.71 -27.66 21.22
N PRO A 719 25.22 -28.65 20.44
CA PRO A 719 24.87 -28.56 19.01
C PRO A 719 23.58 -27.79 18.71
N GLN A 720 23.51 -27.10 17.56
CA GLN A 720 22.34 -26.26 17.19
C GLN A 720 21.09 -27.06 16.78
N SER A 721 21.20 -28.36 16.52
CA SER A 721 20.06 -29.23 16.21
C SER A 721 19.36 -29.82 17.45
N ASN A 722 19.49 -29.16 18.61
CA ASN A 722 18.74 -29.52 19.81
C ASN A 722 17.27 -29.08 19.72
N GLU A 723 16.40 -29.74 20.49
CA GLU A 723 14.94 -29.56 20.44
C GLU A 723 14.52 -28.15 20.88
N TRP A 724 15.19 -27.60 21.89
CA TRP A 724 14.90 -26.27 22.41
C TRP A 724 15.14 -25.18 21.35
N ASP A 725 16.33 -25.18 20.73
CA ASP A 725 16.68 -24.22 19.70
C ASP A 725 15.87 -24.41 18.43
N LYS A 726 15.55 -25.66 18.04
CA LYS A 726 14.69 -25.94 16.89
C LYS A 726 13.25 -25.49 17.09
N THR A 727 12.76 -25.57 18.32
CA THR A 727 11.44 -25.03 18.67
C THR A 727 11.44 -23.50 18.61
N LEU A 728 12.44 -22.85 19.21
CA LEU A 728 12.56 -21.39 19.19
C LEU A 728 12.86 -20.83 17.79
N ASP A 729 13.56 -21.58 16.92
CA ASP A 729 13.80 -21.21 15.52
C ASP A 729 12.49 -21.14 14.71
N LYS A 730 11.46 -21.91 15.10
CA LYS A 730 10.13 -21.81 14.48
C LYS A 730 9.35 -20.60 14.95
N TYR A 731 9.22 -20.46 16.27
CA TYR A 731 8.55 -19.33 16.92
C TYR A 731 8.91 -19.31 18.40
N ASP A 732 9.38 -18.18 18.90
CA ASP A 732 9.77 -18.01 20.31
C ASP A 732 8.59 -18.21 21.28
N GLY A 733 7.37 -17.84 20.85
CA GLY A 733 6.14 -18.01 21.61
C GLY A 733 5.68 -19.46 21.81
N TYR A 734 6.34 -20.46 21.20
CA TYR A 734 6.09 -21.87 21.50
C TYR A 734 6.64 -22.31 22.86
N ILE A 735 7.65 -21.62 23.37
CA ILE A 735 8.10 -21.79 24.74
C ILE A 735 7.52 -20.61 25.52
N LYS A 736 6.46 -20.84 26.30
CA LYS A 736 5.79 -19.80 27.09
C LYS A 736 6.33 -19.76 28.52
N ASN A 737 6.11 -18.65 29.23
CA ASN A 737 6.43 -18.49 30.65
C ASN A 737 7.83 -19.05 31.05
N TRP A 738 8.85 -18.80 30.23
CA TRP A 738 10.22 -19.29 30.46
C TRP A 738 11.06 -18.35 31.34
N SER A 739 10.62 -17.10 31.49
CA SER A 739 11.36 -16.10 32.24
C SER A 739 11.36 -16.42 33.73
N TRP A 740 12.40 -15.96 34.43
CA TRP A 740 12.58 -16.08 35.89
C TRP A 740 12.90 -17.48 36.44
N MET A 741 12.98 -18.51 35.60
CA MET A 741 13.37 -19.86 36.02
C MET A 741 14.16 -20.57 34.92
N HIS A 742 15.26 -21.24 35.30
CA HIS A 742 15.97 -22.15 34.40
C HIS A 742 15.24 -23.49 34.31
N SER A 743 15.30 -24.17 33.16
CA SER A 743 14.77 -25.52 32.97
C SER A 743 15.92 -26.50 32.73
N TRP A 744 15.93 -27.59 33.47
CA TRP A 744 16.79 -28.75 33.21
C TRP A 744 16.54 -29.32 31.81
N GLY A 745 17.62 -29.62 31.10
CA GLY A 745 17.62 -30.36 29.84
C GLY A 745 18.31 -31.71 29.95
N GLN A 746 18.39 -32.42 28.82
CA GLN A 746 18.98 -33.77 28.75
C GLN A 746 20.52 -33.77 28.73
N ASP A 747 21.13 -32.70 28.23
CA ASP A 747 22.53 -32.69 27.83
C ASP A 747 23.49 -32.50 29.00
N THR A 748 24.62 -33.22 28.93
CA THR A 748 25.77 -32.99 29.83
C THR A 748 26.62 -31.86 29.29
N GLU A 749 27.09 -31.01 30.20
CA GLU A 749 27.92 -29.87 29.83
C GLU A 749 29.30 -30.30 29.27
N SER A 750 29.78 -29.58 28.26
CA SER A 750 30.94 -29.97 27.45
C SER A 750 32.31 -29.90 28.14
N ILE A 751 32.46 -29.13 29.21
CA ILE A 751 33.72 -28.84 29.91
C ILE A 751 33.83 -29.65 31.23
N PHE A 752 32.72 -29.81 31.95
CA PHE A 752 32.57 -30.37 33.28
C PHE A 752 31.52 -31.48 33.25
N ALA A 753 31.97 -32.74 33.32
CA ALA A 753 31.08 -33.91 33.27
C ALA A 753 30.02 -33.97 34.40
N SER A 754 30.19 -33.22 35.49
CA SER A 754 29.20 -33.10 36.56
C SER A 754 28.11 -32.04 36.30
N GLY A 755 28.31 -31.17 35.31
CA GLY A 755 27.38 -30.12 34.92
C GLY A 755 26.26 -30.66 34.03
N ARG A 756 25.06 -30.13 34.22
CA ARG A 756 23.87 -30.43 33.40
C ARG A 756 23.38 -29.13 32.79
N ALA A 757 23.09 -29.18 31.50
CA ALA A 757 22.65 -28.02 30.76
C ALA A 757 21.26 -27.57 31.23
N VAL A 758 21.11 -26.26 31.40
CA VAL A 758 19.84 -25.60 31.69
C VAL A 758 19.60 -24.45 30.71
N ARG A 759 18.32 -24.18 30.42
CA ARG A 759 17.91 -23.07 29.52
C ARG A 759 16.90 -22.15 30.18
N GLY A 760 16.82 -20.91 29.72
CA GLY A 760 15.80 -19.95 30.17
C GLY A 760 16.31 -18.97 31.24
N TYR A 761 15.39 -18.45 32.06
CA TYR A 761 15.59 -17.39 33.07
C TYR A 761 15.58 -15.95 32.53
N GLY A 762 16.67 -15.51 31.90
CA GLY A 762 16.84 -14.11 31.42
C GLY A 762 16.54 -13.92 29.94
N SER A 763 16.78 -14.97 29.16
CA SER A 763 16.53 -15.09 27.72
C SER A 763 15.96 -16.48 27.47
N ALA A 764 15.11 -16.65 26.44
CA ALA A 764 14.58 -17.96 26.07
C ALA A 764 15.72 -18.89 25.60
N ARG A 765 16.75 -18.33 24.97
CA ARG A 765 17.93 -19.08 24.53
C ARG A 765 19.05 -19.15 25.54
N GLY A 766 19.07 -18.26 26.53
CA GLY A 766 20.09 -18.20 27.57
C GLY A 766 20.47 -19.59 28.07
N TRP A 767 21.74 -19.95 27.84
CA TRP A 767 22.29 -21.26 28.15
C TRP A 767 23.17 -21.15 29.39
N TYR A 768 23.02 -22.10 30.31
CA TYR A 768 23.85 -22.20 31.52
C TYR A 768 24.00 -23.67 31.92
N ASP A 769 24.83 -23.94 32.91
CA ASP A 769 24.98 -25.27 33.50
C ASP A 769 24.95 -25.19 35.03
N ASP A 770 24.46 -26.24 35.67
CA ASP A 770 24.51 -26.37 37.11
C ASP A 770 24.75 -27.84 37.51
N GLY A 771 25.19 -28.07 38.73
CA GLY A 771 25.50 -29.41 39.22
C GLY A 771 24.25 -30.27 39.33
N ALA A 772 24.34 -31.55 38.94
CA ALA A 772 23.18 -32.46 38.89
C ALA A 772 22.44 -32.67 40.24
N THR A 773 23.06 -32.33 41.37
CA THR A 773 22.48 -32.41 42.72
C THR A 773 21.86 -31.10 43.21
N VAL A 774 22.03 -30.00 42.47
CA VAL A 774 21.51 -28.69 42.88
C VAL A 774 20.00 -28.71 42.79
N SER A 775 19.35 -28.34 43.89
CA SER A 775 17.91 -28.12 43.99
C SER A 775 17.70 -26.71 44.55
N SER A 776 17.08 -25.84 43.76
CA SER A 776 16.93 -24.41 44.05
C SER A 776 15.66 -23.86 43.41
N PRO A 777 14.94 -22.93 44.04
CA PRO A 777 13.77 -22.24 43.47
C PRO A 777 13.96 -21.62 42.09
N ARG A 778 15.21 -21.42 41.65
CA ARG A 778 15.58 -20.80 40.36
C ARG A 778 15.75 -21.80 39.22
N VAL A 779 15.69 -23.11 39.49
CA VAL A 779 15.86 -24.17 38.48
C VAL A 779 14.76 -25.22 38.62
N GLY A 780 14.08 -25.48 37.51
CA GLY A 780 12.95 -26.37 37.42
C GLY A 780 13.00 -27.29 36.22
N PHE A 781 11.86 -27.88 35.89
CA PHE A 781 11.71 -28.83 34.79
C PHE A 781 10.54 -28.43 33.89
N ARG A 782 10.82 -28.16 32.62
CA ARG A 782 9.79 -27.97 31.58
C ARG A 782 9.68 -29.26 30.77
N PRO A 783 8.66 -30.10 31.02
CA PRO A 783 8.50 -31.30 30.25
C PRO A 783 8.13 -31.00 28.80
N VAL A 784 8.49 -31.94 27.94
CA VAL A 784 7.89 -32.13 26.63
C VAL A 784 7.14 -33.45 26.59
N LEU A 785 6.04 -33.48 25.84
CA LEU A 785 5.36 -34.72 25.47
C LEU A 785 5.66 -35.02 24.00
N GLU A 786 6.20 -36.21 23.77
CA GLU A 786 6.44 -36.76 22.43
C GLU A 786 5.48 -37.94 22.23
N VAL A 787 4.75 -37.98 21.11
CA VAL A 787 3.82 -39.08 20.83
C VAL A 787 4.58 -40.37 20.55
N LEU A 788 4.24 -41.45 21.24
CA LEU A 788 4.84 -42.76 21.01
C LEU A 788 4.24 -43.42 19.76
N ASN A 789 5.10 -44.11 18.99
CA ASN A 789 4.72 -44.84 17.78
C ASN A 789 3.88 -44.02 16.76
N PRO A 790 4.29 -42.78 16.41
CA PRO A 790 3.49 -41.87 15.60
C PRO A 790 3.16 -42.41 14.20
N GLY A 791 4.04 -43.25 13.64
CA GLY A 791 3.81 -43.91 12.35
C GLY A 791 2.58 -44.84 12.32
N THR A 792 2.11 -45.31 13.48
CA THR A 792 0.88 -46.14 13.57
C THR A 792 -0.41 -45.32 13.65
N LEU A 793 -0.29 -44.02 13.96
CA LEU A 793 -1.40 -43.08 14.08
C LEU A 793 -1.71 -42.36 12.76
N GLY A 794 -0.67 -42.04 11.98
CA GLY A 794 -0.80 -41.20 10.79
C GLY A 794 -1.09 -39.73 11.12
N SER A 795 -1.16 -38.87 10.10
CA SER A 795 -1.34 -37.41 10.27
C SER A 795 -2.65 -37.05 10.96
N ASP A 796 -3.71 -37.80 10.69
CA ASP A 796 -5.04 -37.57 11.26
C ASP A 796 -5.30 -38.42 12.51
N GLY A 797 -4.27 -39.00 13.11
CA GLY A 797 -4.41 -39.92 14.25
C GLY A 797 -4.76 -39.24 15.59
N LEU A 798 -4.66 -37.91 15.67
CA LEU A 798 -4.99 -37.11 16.85
C LEU A 798 -6.16 -36.17 16.54
N LYS A 799 -7.00 -35.91 17.55
CA LYS A 799 -8.13 -34.99 17.49
C LYS A 799 -8.15 -34.10 18.73
N ALA A 800 -8.40 -32.81 18.56
CA ALA A 800 -8.69 -31.91 19.67
C ALA A 800 -10.18 -31.97 20.05
N VAL A 801 -10.48 -32.04 21.35
CA VAL A 801 -11.84 -31.96 21.91
C VAL A 801 -11.93 -30.72 22.77
N THR A 802 -12.94 -29.89 22.51
CA THR A 802 -13.19 -28.66 23.28
C THR A 802 -13.91 -29.00 24.57
N LEU A 803 -13.38 -28.51 25.70
CA LEU A 803 -14.05 -28.52 26.99
C LEU A 803 -14.54 -27.10 27.30
N ASP A 804 -15.84 -26.92 27.23
CA ASP A 804 -16.53 -25.70 27.64
C ASP A 804 -16.80 -25.76 29.13
N LEU A 805 -16.28 -24.77 29.86
CA LEU A 805 -16.25 -24.80 31.32
C LEU A 805 -17.62 -24.49 31.94
N GLY A 806 -18.67 -24.21 31.16
CA GLY A 806 -20.05 -24.15 31.67
C GLY A 806 -20.27 -23.11 32.77
N GLY A 807 -19.51 -22.01 32.74
CA GLY A 807 -19.49 -20.96 33.76
C GLY A 807 -18.53 -21.20 34.93
N GLY A 808 -17.89 -22.37 35.00
CA GLY A 808 -16.76 -22.64 35.88
C GLY A 808 -15.46 -22.00 35.38
N LYS A 809 -14.37 -22.16 36.15
CA LYS A 809 -13.04 -21.62 35.77
C LYS A 809 -11.92 -22.63 36.02
N LEU A 810 -10.91 -22.63 35.15
CA LEU A 810 -9.62 -23.28 35.36
C LEU A 810 -8.61 -22.21 35.82
N GLY A 811 -8.16 -22.30 37.07
CA GLY A 811 -7.45 -21.20 37.71
C GLY A 811 -8.31 -19.92 37.75
N ASN A 812 -7.83 -18.85 37.11
CA ASN A 812 -8.57 -17.59 36.98
C ASN A 812 -9.30 -17.45 35.62
N SER A 813 -9.19 -18.42 34.71
CA SER A 813 -9.73 -18.33 33.35
C SER A 813 -11.09 -19.02 33.22
N SER A 814 -12.03 -18.36 32.54
CA SER A 814 -13.32 -18.93 32.14
C SER A 814 -13.35 -19.35 30.66
N GLU A 815 -12.20 -19.35 29.99
CA GLU A 815 -12.10 -19.74 28.58
C GLU A 815 -12.21 -21.26 28.41
N ASP A 816 -12.81 -21.67 27.28
CA ASP A 816 -12.83 -23.06 26.86
C ASP A 816 -11.40 -23.59 26.70
N ILE A 817 -11.16 -24.83 27.12
CA ILE A 817 -9.87 -25.50 26.99
C ILE A 817 -9.94 -26.64 25.98
N GLN A 818 -8.80 -27.11 25.49
CA GLN A 818 -8.74 -28.23 24.54
C GLN A 818 -7.92 -29.38 25.11
N ILE A 819 -8.42 -30.61 24.96
CA ILE A 819 -7.65 -31.83 25.24
C ILE A 819 -7.38 -32.57 23.94
N ILE A 820 -6.30 -33.35 23.89
CA ILE A 820 -5.99 -34.22 22.75
C ILE A 820 -6.47 -35.64 23.04
N VAL A 821 -7.14 -36.24 22.06
CA VAL A 821 -7.58 -37.64 22.08
C VAL A 821 -7.19 -38.36 20.80
N LYS A 822 -7.18 -39.69 20.84
CA LYS A 822 -6.95 -40.52 19.65
C LYS A 822 -8.14 -40.41 18.70
N ASN A 823 -7.88 -40.04 17.45
CA ASN A 823 -8.95 -39.86 16.47
C ASN A 823 -9.62 -41.20 16.12
N GLY A 824 -10.95 -41.17 15.93
CA GLY A 824 -11.75 -42.35 15.59
C GLY A 824 -11.87 -43.41 16.71
N LYS A 825 -11.48 -43.08 17.95
CA LYS A 825 -11.62 -43.95 19.12
C LYS A 825 -12.36 -43.22 20.24
N SER A 826 -13.07 -44.00 21.07
CA SER A 826 -13.69 -43.46 22.27
C SER A 826 -12.63 -43.07 23.29
N PHE A 827 -12.94 -42.13 24.17
CA PHE A 827 -12.00 -41.58 25.15
C PHE A 827 -12.68 -41.39 26.50
N THR A 828 -11.90 -41.26 27.58
CA THR A 828 -12.42 -41.10 28.94
C THR A 828 -12.82 -39.64 29.20
N ALA A 829 -14.00 -39.41 29.75
CA ALA A 829 -14.45 -38.09 30.18
C ALA A 829 -13.53 -37.55 31.27
N PRO A 830 -13.05 -36.31 31.15
CA PRO A 830 -12.00 -35.80 32.04
C PRO A 830 -12.52 -35.49 33.45
N ALA A 831 -11.59 -35.51 34.42
CA ALA A 831 -11.83 -35.22 35.82
C ALA A 831 -12.43 -33.83 36.06
N SER A 832 -13.20 -33.66 37.14
CA SER A 832 -13.74 -32.34 37.52
C SER A 832 -12.75 -31.52 38.36
N GLU A 833 -11.77 -32.21 38.92
CA GLU A 833 -10.71 -31.73 39.78
C GLU A 833 -9.82 -30.73 39.03
N GLY A 834 -9.43 -29.66 39.72
CA GLY A 834 -8.74 -28.52 39.10
C GLY A 834 -9.69 -27.45 38.53
N LEU A 835 -10.97 -27.77 38.32
CA LEU A 835 -11.99 -26.79 37.95
C LEU A 835 -12.65 -26.18 39.19
N THR A 836 -12.98 -24.90 39.10
CA THR A 836 -13.76 -24.18 40.10
C THR A 836 -15.20 -23.97 39.61
N ARG A 837 -16.15 -24.12 40.53
CA ARG A 837 -17.59 -23.99 40.24
C ARG A 837 -18.00 -22.52 40.02
N PRO A 838 -19.07 -22.25 39.27
CA PRO A 838 -19.65 -20.91 39.15
C PRO A 838 -20.07 -20.33 40.51
N ASP A 839 -19.99 -19.00 40.64
CA ASP A 839 -20.38 -18.28 41.86
C ASP A 839 -21.86 -18.57 42.22
N GLY A 840 -22.10 -19.00 43.46
CA GLY A 840 -23.43 -19.36 43.97
C GLY A 840 -23.79 -20.85 43.90
N ASN A 841 -23.00 -21.67 43.19
CA ASN A 841 -23.18 -23.12 43.15
C ASN A 841 -22.42 -23.79 44.31
N THR A 842 -23.15 -24.27 45.32
CA THR A 842 -22.60 -24.96 46.51
C THR A 842 -22.84 -26.47 46.51
N GLY A 843 -23.45 -27.00 45.44
CA GLY A 843 -23.74 -28.42 45.28
C GLY A 843 -22.49 -29.25 44.92
N ASN A 844 -22.62 -30.57 44.96
CA ASN A 844 -21.57 -31.52 44.57
C ASN A 844 -21.80 -32.17 43.19
N TYR A 845 -22.89 -31.83 42.49
CA TYR A 845 -23.20 -32.39 41.17
C TYR A 845 -22.18 -31.93 40.12
N PHE A 846 -21.70 -32.84 39.27
CA PHE A 846 -20.88 -32.52 38.10
C PHE A 846 -21.05 -33.59 37.02
N LYS A 847 -21.33 -33.17 35.79
CA LYS A 847 -21.27 -34.02 34.58
C LYS A 847 -20.83 -33.19 33.37
N TRP A 848 -20.27 -33.84 32.37
CA TRP A 848 -20.03 -33.28 31.05
C TRP A 848 -21.21 -33.55 30.12
N ARG A 849 -21.67 -32.54 29.41
CA ARG A 849 -22.65 -32.69 28.34
C ARG A 849 -21.95 -32.76 26.98
N GLY A 850 -22.08 -33.86 26.27
CA GLY A 850 -21.50 -34.04 24.94
C GLY A 850 -22.22 -33.26 23.86
N SER A 851 -21.53 -33.06 22.73
CA SER A 851 -22.11 -32.52 21.50
C SER A 851 -23.21 -33.42 20.89
N ASP A 852 -23.25 -34.68 21.29
CA ASP A 852 -24.33 -35.64 21.03
C ASP A 852 -25.58 -35.40 21.89
N GLY A 853 -25.48 -34.56 22.92
CA GLY A 853 -26.55 -34.22 23.84
C GLY A 853 -26.60 -35.08 25.11
N GLU A 854 -25.77 -36.12 25.22
CA GLU A 854 -25.73 -37.05 26.35
C GLU A 854 -24.90 -36.51 27.53
N LEU A 855 -25.10 -37.08 28.72
CA LEU A 855 -24.40 -36.69 29.96
C LEU A 855 -23.41 -37.77 30.41
N TYR A 856 -22.15 -37.36 30.58
CA TYR A 856 -21.02 -38.19 30.97
C TYR A 856 -20.53 -37.77 32.36
N ALA A 857 -20.50 -38.69 33.32
CA ALA A 857 -19.74 -38.47 34.55
C ALA A 857 -18.23 -38.47 34.25
N PRO A 858 -17.39 -37.85 35.10
CA PRO A 858 -15.96 -38.10 35.05
C PRO A 858 -15.67 -39.60 35.02
N ASP A 859 -14.66 -40.00 34.22
CA ASP A 859 -14.29 -41.39 33.94
C ASP A 859 -15.24 -42.21 33.04
N ASP A 860 -16.39 -41.66 32.62
CA ASP A 860 -17.25 -42.33 31.65
C ASP A 860 -16.60 -42.41 30.26
N ASN A 861 -16.99 -43.42 29.48
CA ASN A 861 -16.51 -43.60 28.12
C ASN A 861 -17.30 -42.71 27.14
N VAL A 862 -16.61 -41.76 26.51
CA VAL A 862 -17.17 -40.80 25.55
C VAL A 862 -16.95 -41.30 24.11
N PRO A 863 -17.99 -41.36 23.27
CA PRO A 863 -17.90 -41.77 21.88
C PRO A 863 -16.91 -40.93 21.03
N ALA A 864 -16.36 -41.57 19.99
CA ALA A 864 -15.31 -41.00 19.15
C ALA A 864 -15.72 -39.75 18.37
N ASP A 865 -17.01 -39.60 18.08
CA ASP A 865 -17.61 -38.51 17.31
C ASP A 865 -17.90 -37.26 18.15
N VAL A 866 -17.84 -37.35 19.48
CA VAL A 866 -17.99 -36.18 20.37
C VAL A 866 -16.79 -35.26 20.19
N THR A 867 -17.04 -33.99 19.83
CA THR A 867 -16.01 -32.97 19.61
C THR A 867 -16.03 -31.86 20.65
N LYS A 868 -17.10 -31.78 21.45
CA LYS A 868 -17.25 -30.81 22.52
C LYS A 868 -17.90 -31.45 23.76
N LEU A 869 -17.38 -31.15 24.94
CA LEU A 869 -17.97 -31.45 26.24
C LEU A 869 -18.22 -30.13 26.99
N THR A 870 -19.40 -29.93 27.54
CA THR A 870 -19.75 -28.74 28.34
C THR A 870 -19.99 -29.13 29.80
N ALA A 871 -19.26 -28.54 30.75
CA ALA A 871 -19.42 -28.81 32.17
C ALA A 871 -20.81 -28.40 32.67
N GLN A 872 -21.41 -29.23 33.52
CA GLN A 872 -22.71 -28.99 34.14
C GLN A 872 -22.59 -29.10 35.67
N PHE A 873 -22.95 -28.04 36.38
CA PHE A 873 -22.81 -27.97 37.84
C PHE A 873 -24.15 -28.09 38.61
N ASP A 874 -25.30 -28.10 37.91
CA ASP A 874 -26.65 -28.20 38.50
C ASP A 874 -27.51 -29.27 37.82
N GLU A 875 -28.37 -29.94 38.60
CA GLU A 875 -29.32 -30.96 38.10
C GLU A 875 -30.59 -30.29 37.56
N GLN A 876 -30.84 -30.36 36.25
CA GLN A 876 -32.02 -29.75 35.62
C GLN A 876 -33.14 -30.79 35.35
N PHE A 877 -34.29 -30.66 36.03
CA PHE A 877 -35.51 -31.37 35.65
C PHE A 877 -36.28 -30.59 34.56
N THR A 878 -36.76 -31.28 33.52
CA THR A 878 -37.58 -30.70 32.44
C THR A 878 -39.09 -30.90 32.70
N LEU A 879 -39.61 -30.37 33.81
CA LEU A 879 -41.03 -30.43 34.17
C LEU A 879 -41.70 -29.06 34.03
N ALA A 880 -42.97 -29.03 33.63
CA ALA A 880 -43.71 -27.79 33.42
C ALA A 880 -44.41 -27.34 34.72
N PRO A 881 -44.18 -26.11 35.22
CA PRO A 881 -44.92 -25.59 36.37
C PRO A 881 -46.44 -25.62 36.12
N GLY A 882 -47.20 -26.09 37.11
CA GLY A 882 -48.64 -26.32 37.01
C GLY A 882 -49.06 -27.67 36.41
N GLY A 883 -48.10 -28.51 36.00
CA GLY A 883 -48.40 -29.88 35.54
C GLY A 883 -48.74 -30.82 36.71
N THR A 884 -49.74 -31.69 36.51
CA THR A 884 -50.09 -32.76 37.46
C THR A 884 -49.31 -34.04 37.15
N TYR A 885 -48.63 -34.57 38.16
CA TYR A 885 -47.80 -35.78 38.10
C TYR A 885 -48.25 -36.76 39.19
N TYR A 886 -48.31 -38.05 38.88
CA TYR A 886 -48.84 -39.08 39.79
C TYR A 886 -47.71 -39.84 40.48
N PHE A 887 -47.82 -39.99 41.80
CA PHE A 887 -46.87 -40.70 42.64
C PHE A 887 -47.53 -41.90 43.33
N ASP A 888 -46.82 -43.03 43.42
CA ASP A 888 -47.28 -44.24 44.11
C ASP A 888 -46.90 -44.20 45.59
N LEU A 889 -47.85 -43.83 46.45
CA LEU A 889 -47.65 -43.74 47.90
C LEU A 889 -48.15 -44.97 48.67
N SER A 890 -48.54 -46.04 47.98
CA SER A 890 -49.10 -47.26 48.60
C SER A 890 -48.15 -47.93 49.60
N GLY A 891 -46.83 -47.81 49.39
CA GLY A 891 -45.78 -48.37 50.25
C GLY A 891 -45.44 -47.51 51.49
N GLU A 892 -45.90 -46.26 51.55
CA GLU A 892 -45.40 -45.29 52.53
C GLU A 892 -46.07 -45.36 53.91
N SER A 893 -47.10 -46.18 54.09
CA SER A 893 -47.78 -46.40 55.39
C SER A 893 -48.18 -45.08 56.09
N ILE A 894 -48.76 -44.15 55.34
CA ILE A 894 -49.18 -42.83 55.84
C ILE A 894 -50.36 -43.01 56.83
N PRO A 895 -50.29 -42.49 58.08
CA PRO A 895 -51.37 -42.63 59.06
C PRO A 895 -52.66 -41.91 58.60
N GLY A 896 -53.75 -42.66 58.38
CA GLY A 896 -55.05 -42.12 57.96
C GLY A 896 -55.84 -43.01 57.02
N THR A 897 -57.08 -42.63 56.73
CA THR A 897 -57.87 -43.19 55.62
C THR A 897 -57.93 -42.16 54.49
N ALA A 898 -57.69 -42.59 53.25
CA ALA A 898 -57.87 -41.77 52.06
C ALA A 898 -59.29 -41.17 52.02
N ASP A 899 -59.40 -39.87 51.74
CA ASP A 899 -60.67 -39.16 51.55
C ASP A 899 -61.50 -39.86 50.45
N ASP A 900 -62.83 -39.82 50.56
CA ASP A 900 -63.75 -40.29 49.52
C ASP A 900 -63.58 -39.52 48.20
N ALA A 901 -62.88 -38.38 48.21
CA ALA A 901 -62.51 -37.58 47.05
C ALA A 901 -61.25 -38.05 46.29
N LEU A 902 -60.44 -38.98 46.83
CA LEU A 902 -59.26 -39.51 46.12
C LEU A 902 -59.69 -40.45 44.97
N PRO A 903 -59.08 -40.36 43.77
CA PRO A 903 -59.40 -41.25 42.65
C PRO A 903 -59.16 -42.73 42.97
N ASP A 904 -58.27 -43.01 43.91
CA ASP A 904 -57.89 -44.34 44.35
C ASP A 904 -57.68 -44.37 45.88
N LYS A 905 -58.44 -45.23 46.57
CA LYS A 905 -58.36 -45.42 48.03
C LYS A 905 -57.12 -46.22 48.47
N THR A 906 -56.36 -46.80 47.54
CA THR A 906 -55.15 -47.59 47.79
C THR A 906 -53.85 -46.79 47.71
N MET A 907 -53.92 -45.49 47.35
CA MET A 907 -52.79 -44.57 47.26
C MET A 907 -51.74 -44.91 46.19
N HIS A 908 -52.06 -45.75 45.19
CA HIS A 908 -51.13 -46.09 44.11
C HIS A 908 -50.93 -44.96 43.09
N TYR A 909 -51.88 -44.04 42.98
CA TYR A 909 -51.79 -42.92 42.03
C TYR A 909 -52.28 -41.62 42.68
N VAL A 910 -51.42 -41.00 43.49
CA VAL A 910 -51.71 -39.72 44.13
C VAL A 910 -51.21 -38.59 43.24
N PRO A 911 -52.08 -37.69 42.76
CA PRO A 911 -51.67 -36.56 41.93
C PRO A 911 -51.03 -35.44 42.77
N PHE A 912 -49.93 -34.91 42.26
CA PHE A 912 -49.23 -33.74 42.76
C PHE A 912 -49.05 -32.73 41.63
N THR A 913 -49.31 -31.47 41.93
CA THR A 913 -48.96 -30.37 41.04
C THR A 913 -47.51 -29.96 41.25
N TYR A 914 -46.73 -29.92 40.17
CA TYR A 914 -45.39 -29.36 40.20
C TYR A 914 -45.47 -27.82 40.27
N ALA A 915 -45.06 -27.24 41.38
CA ALA A 915 -45.09 -25.80 41.60
C ALA A 915 -43.92 -25.05 40.93
N GLY A 916 -42.97 -25.78 40.33
CA GLY A 916 -41.71 -25.22 39.85
C GLY A 916 -40.60 -25.26 40.90
N THR A 917 -39.48 -24.62 40.58
CA THR A 917 -38.40 -24.37 41.54
C THR A 917 -38.80 -23.20 42.43
N VAL A 918 -38.79 -23.41 43.74
CA VAL A 918 -39.10 -22.39 44.75
C VAL A 918 -37.89 -22.14 45.64
N ASP A 919 -37.67 -20.88 46.00
CA ASP A 919 -36.71 -20.50 47.03
C ASP A 919 -37.40 -20.54 48.39
N ALA A 920 -37.24 -21.66 49.09
CA ALA A 920 -37.82 -21.86 50.42
C ALA A 920 -36.83 -22.59 51.34
N TYR A 921 -37.15 -22.65 52.64
CA TYR A 921 -36.36 -23.35 53.64
C TYR A 921 -37.17 -24.50 54.24
N LYS A 922 -36.49 -25.57 54.65
CA LYS A 922 -37.10 -26.74 55.32
C LYS A 922 -36.56 -26.84 56.73
N LEU A 923 -37.44 -27.05 57.71
CA LEU A 923 -37.04 -27.38 59.07
C LEU A 923 -36.72 -28.88 59.19
N THR A 924 -35.66 -29.21 59.92
CA THR A 924 -35.24 -30.60 60.18
C THR A 924 -35.57 -31.08 61.59
N SER A 925 -36.06 -30.18 62.46
CA SER A 925 -36.54 -30.47 63.81
C SER A 925 -37.47 -29.35 64.32
N ALA A 926 -38.18 -29.60 65.42
CA ALA A 926 -39.11 -28.63 66.00
C ALA A 926 -38.36 -27.44 66.62
N MET A 927 -38.51 -26.26 66.00
CA MET A 927 -37.96 -25.00 66.47
C MET A 927 -38.85 -23.83 66.05
N ALA A 928 -38.72 -22.69 66.74
CA ALA A 928 -39.31 -21.43 66.28
C ALA A 928 -38.42 -20.83 65.19
N ALA A 929 -38.96 -20.64 63.98
CA ALA A 929 -38.25 -20.01 62.87
C ALA A 929 -38.32 -18.47 62.96
N THR A 930 -37.24 -17.79 62.59
CA THR A 930 -37.16 -16.32 62.44
C THR A 930 -36.92 -15.97 60.97
N ASP A 931 -37.23 -14.72 60.57
CA ASP A 931 -37.00 -14.25 59.20
C ASP A 931 -35.51 -14.34 58.79
N GLU A 932 -34.60 -14.10 59.74
CA GLU A 932 -33.15 -14.24 59.53
C GLU A 932 -32.74 -15.70 59.25
N TYR A 933 -33.35 -16.66 59.96
CA TYR A 933 -33.12 -18.07 59.69
C TYR A 933 -33.66 -18.49 58.32
N ALA A 934 -34.86 -18.01 57.97
CA ALA A 934 -35.47 -18.26 56.66
C ALA A 934 -34.59 -17.74 55.52
N GLU A 935 -34.08 -16.53 55.64
CA GLU A 935 -33.28 -15.88 54.59
C GLU A 935 -31.90 -16.52 54.44
N LYS A 936 -31.30 -16.99 55.54
CA LYS A 936 -29.99 -17.66 55.52
C LYS A 936 -30.05 -19.09 54.99
N ASN A 937 -31.17 -19.79 55.19
CA ASN A 937 -31.30 -21.21 54.85
C ASN A 937 -32.27 -21.45 53.68
N LYS A 938 -32.66 -20.40 52.93
CA LYS A 938 -33.41 -20.58 51.70
C LYS A 938 -32.52 -21.23 50.65
N TYR A 939 -33.09 -22.19 49.92
CA TYR A 939 -32.43 -22.79 48.76
C TYR A 939 -33.48 -23.15 47.73
N ALA A 940 -33.08 -23.03 46.47
CA ALA A 940 -33.89 -23.42 45.33
C ALA A 940 -34.15 -24.94 45.37
N HIS A 941 -35.42 -25.35 45.39
CA HIS A 941 -35.78 -26.76 45.22
C HIS A 941 -37.09 -26.93 44.46
N SER A 942 -37.20 -28.05 43.77
CA SER A 942 -38.43 -28.46 43.07
C SER A 942 -39.51 -28.84 44.09
N LEU A 943 -40.65 -28.14 44.06
CA LEU A 943 -41.76 -28.41 44.98
C LEU A 943 -42.92 -29.09 44.25
N PHE A 944 -43.36 -30.24 44.79
CA PHE A 944 -44.58 -30.93 44.38
C PHE A 944 -45.57 -30.83 45.53
N VAL A 945 -46.78 -30.32 45.26
CA VAL A 945 -47.84 -30.19 46.25
C VAL A 945 -48.94 -31.17 45.91
N ALA A 946 -49.34 -32.01 46.86
CA ALA A 946 -50.43 -32.94 46.66
C ALA A 946 -51.71 -32.15 46.38
N ASP A 947 -52.47 -32.57 45.37
CA ASP A 947 -53.71 -31.87 44.98
C ASP A 947 -54.87 -32.12 45.96
N TYR A 948 -54.65 -32.95 47.00
CA TYR A 948 -55.66 -33.44 47.94
C TYR A 948 -55.15 -33.46 49.39
N THR A 949 -56.07 -33.39 50.36
CA THR A 949 -55.75 -33.44 51.80
C THR A 949 -56.15 -34.79 52.40
N VAL A 950 -55.32 -35.38 53.26
CA VAL A 950 -55.66 -36.59 54.03
C VAL A 950 -56.35 -36.18 55.34
N THR A 951 -57.54 -36.71 55.63
CA THR A 951 -58.32 -36.37 56.84
C THR A 951 -58.31 -37.54 57.84
N HIS A 952 -57.65 -37.35 59.00
CA HIS A 952 -57.72 -38.30 60.11
C HIS A 952 -57.51 -37.60 61.47
N THR A 953 -58.02 -38.20 62.55
CA THR A 953 -57.73 -37.74 63.93
C THR A 953 -56.36 -38.28 64.33
N VAL A 954 -55.31 -37.52 64.02
CA VAL A 954 -53.91 -37.86 64.32
C VAL A 954 -53.24 -36.69 65.06
N SER A 955 -52.43 -37.00 66.07
CA SER A 955 -51.68 -36.00 66.84
C SER A 955 -50.39 -35.57 66.12
N TRP A 956 -49.88 -34.38 66.46
CA TRP A 956 -48.60 -33.91 65.95
C TRP A 956 -47.46 -34.88 66.27
N ASP A 957 -47.49 -35.49 67.48
CA ASP A 957 -46.49 -36.46 67.92
C ASP A 957 -46.52 -37.73 67.07
N GLU A 958 -47.69 -38.21 66.65
CA GLU A 958 -47.83 -39.37 65.76
C GLU A 958 -47.31 -39.06 64.34
N LEU A 959 -47.59 -37.87 63.79
CA LEU A 959 -47.06 -37.44 62.50
C LEU A 959 -45.53 -37.24 62.53
N ASN A 960 -45.01 -36.69 63.63
CA ASN A 960 -43.58 -36.51 63.83
C ASN A 960 -42.86 -37.85 64.03
N ALA A 961 -43.44 -38.78 64.79
CA ALA A 961 -42.92 -40.15 64.93
C ALA A 961 -42.90 -40.89 63.58
N GLY A 962 -43.89 -40.65 62.72
CA GLY A 962 -43.92 -41.13 61.33
C GLY A 962 -42.96 -40.40 60.37
N ARG A 963 -42.18 -39.42 60.87
CA ARG A 963 -41.26 -38.56 60.08
C ARG A 963 -41.94 -37.74 58.98
N LEU A 964 -43.24 -37.44 59.11
CA LEU A 964 -43.99 -36.70 58.08
C LEU A 964 -43.93 -35.17 58.27
N ILE A 965 -43.49 -34.67 59.43
CA ILE A 965 -43.42 -33.22 59.72
C ILE A 965 -42.11 -32.58 59.24
N PHE A 966 -40.95 -33.17 59.53
CA PHE A 966 -39.63 -32.66 59.13
C PHE A 966 -39.03 -33.42 57.93
N GLY A 967 -39.82 -34.31 57.33
CA GLY A 967 -39.52 -35.01 56.08
C GLY A 967 -39.02 -36.43 56.24
N ARG A 968 -39.43 -37.25 55.27
CA ARG A 968 -39.05 -38.64 55.03
C ARG A 968 -38.58 -38.76 53.59
N ASP A 969 -37.52 -39.51 53.35
CA ASP A 969 -37.01 -39.74 52.00
C ASP A 969 -37.89 -40.75 51.27
N TYR A 970 -38.26 -40.45 50.04
CA TYR A 970 -39.07 -41.30 49.16
C TYR A 970 -38.42 -41.39 47.78
N ALA A 971 -38.32 -42.59 47.24
CA ALA A 971 -37.77 -42.85 45.91
C ALA A 971 -38.88 -43.34 44.98
N ALA A 972 -39.33 -42.49 44.05
CA ALA A 972 -40.29 -42.85 43.01
C ALA A 972 -39.59 -43.10 41.68
N GLY A 973 -39.97 -44.17 40.98
CA GLY A 973 -39.71 -44.32 39.55
C GLY A 973 -40.78 -43.56 38.76
N LEU A 974 -40.43 -42.47 38.09
CA LEU A 974 -41.34 -41.74 37.20
C LEU A 974 -41.53 -42.53 35.89
N SER A 975 -42.63 -43.30 35.78
CA SER A 975 -43.00 -43.97 34.52
C SER A 975 -43.82 -43.02 33.62
N ARG A 976 -43.27 -42.64 32.47
CA ARG A 976 -43.94 -41.83 31.45
C ARG A 976 -44.57 -42.74 30.40
N GLU A 977 -45.74 -43.33 30.67
CA GLU A 977 -46.51 -44.02 29.63
C GLU A 977 -47.92 -43.46 29.55
N HIS A 978 -48.22 -42.76 28.45
CA HIS A 978 -49.35 -43.03 27.55
C HIS A 978 -49.44 -41.94 26.46
N LYS A 979 -48.88 -42.23 25.28
CA LYS A 979 -49.47 -41.91 23.97
C LYS A 979 -48.75 -42.70 22.87
N ALA A 980 -49.51 -43.63 22.27
CA ALA A 980 -49.27 -44.34 21.02
C ALA A 980 -48.76 -43.40 19.90
N LEU A 981 -47.98 -43.78 18.87
CA LEU A 981 -47.89 -45.00 18.03
C LEU A 981 -46.67 -44.80 17.05
N PRO A 982 -46.39 -45.71 16.09
CA PRO A 982 -45.24 -46.64 16.01
C PRO A 982 -44.04 -46.19 15.13
N CYS A 983 -42.90 -46.87 15.26
CA CYS A 983 -42.21 -47.44 14.08
C CYS A 983 -41.23 -48.56 14.48
N HIS A 984 -41.31 -49.63 13.70
CA HIS A 984 -40.64 -50.91 13.83
C HIS A 984 -39.27 -50.93 13.14
N LEU A 985 -38.42 -51.89 13.58
CA LEU A 985 -37.43 -52.66 12.79
C LEU A 985 -36.14 -51.89 12.39
N LEU A 986 -34.92 -52.37 12.66
CA LEU A 986 -34.37 -53.72 12.44
C LEU A 986 -33.28 -54.11 13.44
N SER A 987 -33.27 -55.39 13.77
CA SER A 987 -32.17 -56.17 14.35
C SER A 987 -30.99 -56.35 13.38
N GLY A 988 -29.79 -56.43 13.93
CA GLY A 988 -28.56 -56.95 13.33
C GLY A 988 -27.48 -57.03 14.39
#